data_AF-A0A815UIG3-F1
#
_entry.id   AF-A0A815UIG3-F1
#
_cell.length_a   1.000
_cell.length_b   1.000
_cell.length_c   1.000
_cell.angle_alpha   90.00
_cell.angle_beta   90.00
_cell.angle_gamma   90.00
#
_symmetry.space_group_name_H-M   'P 1'
#
loop_
_entity.id
_entity.type
_entity.pdbx_description
1 polymer ?
#
loop_
_entity_poly.entity_id
_entity_poly.type
_entity_poly.pdbx_seq_one_letter_code
_entity_poly.pdbx_strand_id
1 'polypeptide(L)'
;MQAATSYASGNAYKWRPWLGADPGSNDERIKLFHCSKLHASIPGYEYATALELIAITSEHFKKNSLEIDLKTILQRWINVDSHTNIEAHLPSLIPLDYIDHIYIPQNIYDSLNDTAHRSIDAVFKHRITITQHEGEIKNPAGPFGPTPPTQARADYQNYIIDKLNERFTGYITQPPPRLVQGAVITIPSTNFNDHLVLPLTISQAYKQYCVDHAQPPKDNTIYIYWRAMNGDMMLTLSNEEIDPGEKQPNLRCLICYIAAKSNSIDTPYHENTSYLNSGQPSQHATFLAKKKYAAKSDRFHIGCNTDYFMTYCLEYQCSTGQVTLSHAGPNAIYNHEKITCTFAKGNLDLSNLEFIYVSAGDSIIPIRNFMICFEKQPNLHPTFDSTFKKPTLTIGAKDAVGHIPAKATNDNASNPESISAGVKKSTADDASSSITPCLDNINCLIQYKADESDHNAKFSHPCRFSELCQSKECQRIHETHQVSMCNHDKKCHKLTDPFHRAEFRHTGMPDYLIPCRNQAKCTDTSTQHRMKYSHGEQVYGISSLIASQNASSQQQQNDDRDSQIPCRWGGKCYDFNSQHRAKYAHPKSDDRQQQEPNDHRALCKWGTKCYDSTSQHRTKYWHPESQEGEQQGQDNHRMPCKWGSQCRMISDVNHRSKYSHPSTEQK
;
A
#
# COMPACT_ATOMS: atom_id res chain seq x y z
N MET A 1 -15.80 -32.70 15.58
CA MET A 1 -15.46 -32.19 16.92
C MET A 1 -15.27 -30.68 16.81
N GLN A 2 -15.42 -29.87 17.87
CA GLN A 2 -15.13 -28.42 17.82
C GLN A 2 -13.77 -28.18 18.50
N ALA A 3 -12.98 -27.17 18.11
CA ALA A 3 -11.61 -26.99 18.64
C ALA A 3 -11.49 -26.97 20.18
N ALA A 4 -12.52 -26.48 20.89
CA ALA A 4 -12.62 -26.49 22.35
C ALA A 4 -12.73 -27.91 22.98
N THR A 5 -13.01 -28.96 22.18
CA THR A 5 -13.15 -30.32 22.69
C THR A 5 -11.83 -30.90 23.20
N SER A 6 -10.68 -30.42 22.73
CA SER A 6 -9.36 -30.90 23.20
C SER A 6 -9.08 -30.52 24.66
N TYR A 7 -9.57 -29.35 25.10
CA TYR A 7 -9.50 -28.91 26.49
C TYR A 7 -10.55 -29.61 27.36
N ALA A 8 -11.81 -29.64 26.91
CA ALA A 8 -12.88 -30.31 27.65
C ALA A 8 -12.57 -31.80 27.91
N SER A 9 -11.92 -32.46 26.95
CA SER A 9 -11.48 -33.86 27.07
C SER A 9 -10.19 -34.08 27.89
N GLY A 10 -9.52 -33.01 28.33
CA GLY A 10 -8.21 -33.09 29.01
C GLY A 10 -7.05 -33.48 28.07
N ASN A 11 -7.29 -33.65 26.78
CA ASN A 11 -6.26 -34.06 25.84
C ASN A 11 -5.19 -32.97 25.64
N ALA A 12 -5.56 -31.69 25.77
CA ALA A 12 -4.66 -30.54 25.68
C ALA A 12 -3.41 -30.66 26.58
N TYR A 13 -3.57 -31.17 27.80
CA TYR A 13 -2.50 -31.29 28.80
C TYR A 13 -1.45 -32.36 28.43
N LYS A 14 -1.79 -33.31 27.55
CA LYS A 14 -0.86 -34.37 27.12
C LYS A 14 0.18 -33.87 26.13
N TRP A 15 -0.18 -32.92 25.27
CA TRP A 15 0.71 -32.38 24.23
C TRP A 15 1.15 -30.94 24.50
N ARG A 16 0.70 -30.35 25.62
CA ARG A 16 1.15 -29.06 26.17
C ARG A 16 1.51 -29.19 27.65
N PRO A 17 2.59 -29.91 28.00
CA PRO A 17 2.97 -30.17 29.39
C PRO A 17 3.22 -28.88 30.21
N TRP A 18 3.53 -27.75 29.57
CA TRP A 18 3.68 -26.46 30.25
C TRP A 18 2.36 -25.84 30.75
N LEU A 19 1.20 -26.39 30.37
CA LEU A 19 -0.08 -26.04 31.01
C LEU A 19 -0.21 -26.62 32.43
N GLY A 20 0.70 -27.52 32.82
CA GLY A 20 0.66 -28.22 34.10
C GLY A 20 -0.20 -29.48 34.06
N ALA A 21 -0.55 -29.98 35.25
CA ALA A 21 -1.43 -31.13 35.38
C ALA A 21 -2.88 -30.79 34.98
N ASP A 22 -3.58 -31.77 34.42
CA ASP A 22 -5.01 -31.65 34.12
C ASP A 22 -5.80 -31.43 35.42
N PRO A 23 -6.57 -30.34 35.56
CA PRO A 23 -7.35 -30.05 36.77
C PRO A 23 -8.52 -31.03 36.97
N GLY A 24 -8.86 -31.85 35.96
CA GLY A 24 -9.83 -32.94 36.08
C GLY A 24 -11.29 -32.49 35.93
N SER A 25 -11.65 -31.28 36.36
CA SER A 25 -13.01 -30.74 36.21
C SER A 25 -13.20 -30.00 34.87
N ASN A 26 -14.38 -30.13 34.26
CA ASN A 26 -14.67 -29.47 32.98
C ASN A 26 -14.65 -27.93 33.10
N ASP A 27 -15.18 -27.39 34.20
CA ASP A 27 -15.24 -25.94 34.41
C ASP A 27 -13.83 -25.34 34.62
N GLU A 28 -12.93 -26.01 35.33
CA GLU A 28 -11.56 -25.54 35.49
C GLU A 28 -10.75 -25.69 34.20
N ARG A 29 -11.00 -26.74 33.40
CA ARG A 29 -10.42 -26.90 32.06
C ARG A 29 -10.86 -25.75 31.14
N ILE A 30 -12.14 -25.39 31.16
CA ILE A 30 -12.69 -24.26 30.38
C ILE A 30 -12.09 -22.93 30.88
N LYS A 31 -11.97 -22.75 32.19
CA LYS A 31 -11.32 -21.55 32.75
C LYS A 31 -9.86 -21.44 32.30
N LEU A 32 -9.07 -22.52 32.40
CA LEU A 32 -7.68 -22.54 31.96
C LEU A 32 -7.55 -22.35 30.45
N PHE A 33 -8.48 -22.93 29.69
CA PHE A 33 -8.61 -22.69 28.26
C PHE A 33 -8.73 -21.20 27.95
N HIS A 34 -9.66 -20.48 28.58
CA HIS A 34 -9.80 -19.04 28.39
C HIS A 34 -8.56 -18.25 28.80
N CYS A 35 -7.88 -18.65 29.88
CA CYS A 35 -6.64 -18.01 30.34
C CYS A 35 -5.42 -18.28 29.44
N SER A 36 -5.43 -19.34 28.64
CA SER A 36 -4.30 -19.75 27.79
C SER A 36 -4.50 -19.46 26.31
N LYS A 37 -5.61 -18.82 25.93
CA LYS A 37 -5.84 -18.39 24.55
C LYS A 37 -4.87 -17.29 24.18
N LEU A 38 -4.26 -17.44 23.01
CA LEU A 38 -3.44 -16.38 22.43
C LEU A 38 -4.36 -15.41 21.69
N HIS A 39 -4.19 -14.10 21.91
CA HIS A 39 -5.03 -13.10 21.26
C HIS A 39 -4.23 -12.35 20.20
N ALA A 40 -4.59 -12.50 18.92
CA ALA A 40 -3.87 -11.89 17.80
C ALA A 40 -3.90 -10.35 17.81
N SER A 41 -4.69 -9.75 18.72
CA SER A 41 -4.72 -8.31 18.95
C SER A 41 -3.69 -7.80 19.97
N ILE A 42 -2.80 -8.65 20.49
CA ILE A 42 -1.82 -8.25 21.51
C ILE A 42 -0.41 -8.25 20.90
N PRO A 43 0.37 -7.16 21.04
CA PRO A 43 1.77 -7.14 20.68
C PRO A 43 2.54 -8.29 21.32
N GLY A 44 3.36 -8.98 20.54
CA GLY A 44 4.11 -10.14 21.00
C GLY A 44 3.32 -11.45 20.89
N TYR A 45 2.05 -11.41 20.45
CA TYR A 45 1.30 -12.62 20.09
C TYR A 45 2.07 -13.47 19.06
N GLU A 46 2.70 -12.84 18.08
CA GLU A 46 3.45 -13.53 17.02
C GLU A 46 4.63 -14.31 17.61
N TYR A 47 5.35 -13.69 18.55
CA TYR A 47 6.45 -14.31 19.26
C TYR A 47 5.98 -15.43 20.20
N ALA A 48 4.94 -15.18 21.00
CA ALA A 48 4.34 -16.20 21.87
C ALA A 48 3.80 -17.39 21.07
N THR A 49 3.15 -17.13 19.93
CA THR A 49 2.66 -18.17 19.01
C THR A 49 3.82 -18.94 18.41
N ALA A 50 4.90 -18.28 18.01
CA ALA A 50 6.10 -18.96 17.50
C ALA A 50 6.73 -19.87 18.56
N LEU A 51 6.88 -19.40 19.81
CA LEU A 51 7.39 -20.21 20.91
C LEU A 51 6.47 -21.40 21.21
N GLU A 52 5.16 -21.20 21.20
CA GLU A 52 4.18 -22.27 21.40
C GLU A 52 4.29 -23.32 20.29
N LEU A 53 4.42 -22.89 19.03
CA LEU A 53 4.64 -23.79 17.89
C LEU A 53 5.95 -24.57 18.01
N ILE A 54 7.04 -23.92 18.44
CA ILE A 54 8.33 -24.55 18.71
C ILE A 54 8.18 -25.61 19.80
N ALA A 55 7.58 -25.25 20.93
CA ALA A 55 7.42 -26.13 22.09
C ALA A 55 6.57 -27.37 21.77
N ILE A 56 5.43 -27.19 21.08
CA ILE A 56 4.58 -28.32 20.69
C ILE A 56 5.29 -29.21 19.66
N THR A 57 6.06 -28.62 18.75
CA THR A 57 6.81 -29.38 17.74
C THR A 57 7.95 -30.18 18.37
N SER A 58 8.69 -29.55 19.29
CA SER A 58 9.70 -30.20 20.13
C SER A 58 9.11 -31.39 20.89
N GLU A 59 7.96 -31.20 21.54
CA GLU A 59 7.32 -32.26 22.33
C GLU A 59 6.81 -33.42 21.45
N HIS A 60 6.26 -33.11 20.28
CA HIS A 60 5.77 -34.13 19.34
C HIS A 60 6.92 -35.01 18.80
N PHE A 61 8.04 -34.40 18.40
CA PHE A 61 9.19 -35.13 17.84
C PHE A 61 10.22 -35.55 18.89
N LYS A 62 10.02 -35.20 20.16
CA LYS A 62 10.98 -35.43 21.26
C LYS A 62 12.38 -34.88 20.93
N LYS A 63 12.42 -33.68 20.36
CA LYS A 63 13.66 -32.94 20.00
C LYS A 63 13.87 -31.75 20.93
N ASN A 64 15.10 -31.25 21.03
CA ASN A 64 15.36 -30.02 21.77
C ASN A 64 14.69 -28.82 21.07
N SER A 65 14.04 -27.92 21.82
CA SER A 65 13.40 -26.71 21.26
C SER A 65 14.34 -25.83 20.44
N LEU A 66 15.65 -25.82 20.75
CA LEU A 66 16.66 -25.07 20.00
C LEU A 66 16.95 -25.68 18.61
N GLU A 67 16.59 -26.94 18.38
CA GLU A 67 16.76 -27.64 17.11
C GLU A 67 15.52 -27.53 16.20
N ILE A 68 14.46 -26.89 16.68
CA ILE A 68 13.22 -26.76 15.93
C ILE A 68 13.31 -25.56 14.99
N ASP A 69 13.36 -25.85 13.70
CA ASP A 69 13.28 -24.86 12.63
C ASP A 69 11.89 -24.81 11.98
N LEU A 70 11.68 -23.86 11.08
CA LEU A 70 10.41 -23.69 10.38
C LEU A 70 10.03 -24.95 9.58
N LYS A 71 11.02 -25.63 8.97
CA LYS A 71 10.77 -26.86 8.20
C LYS A 71 10.21 -27.96 9.08
N THR A 72 10.77 -28.13 10.28
CA THR A 72 10.30 -29.11 11.26
C THR A 72 8.89 -28.78 11.75
N ILE A 73 8.58 -27.50 11.96
CA ILE A 73 7.22 -27.04 12.30
C ILE A 73 6.23 -27.39 11.19
N LEU A 74 6.57 -27.10 9.92
CA LEU A 74 5.72 -27.41 8.77
C LEU A 74 5.50 -28.93 8.63
N GLN A 75 6.56 -29.72 8.81
CA GLN A 75 6.48 -31.17 8.74
C GLN A 75 5.54 -31.76 9.81
N ARG A 76 5.55 -31.19 11.02
CA ARG A 76 4.54 -31.53 12.03
C ARG A 76 3.15 -31.17 11.55
N TRP A 77 2.93 -29.92 11.13
CA TRP A 77 1.60 -29.40 10.78
C TRP A 77 0.87 -30.18 9.68
N ILE A 78 1.60 -30.78 8.74
CA ILE A 78 1.03 -31.67 7.71
C ILE A 78 0.26 -32.85 8.33
N ASN A 79 0.71 -33.31 9.50
CA ASN A 79 0.21 -34.51 10.16
C ASN A 79 -0.68 -34.19 11.38
N VAL A 80 -1.00 -32.93 11.62
CA VAL A 80 -1.77 -32.48 12.79
C VAL A 80 -3.24 -32.47 12.45
N ASP A 81 -4.04 -33.13 13.30
CA ASP A 81 -5.48 -33.04 13.25
C ASP A 81 -5.91 -31.59 13.57
N SER A 82 -6.81 -31.01 12.78
CA SER A 82 -7.25 -29.61 12.94
C SER A 82 -7.92 -29.30 14.29
N HIS A 83 -8.29 -30.32 15.08
CA HIS A 83 -8.80 -30.21 16.44
C HIS A 83 -7.68 -30.20 17.50
N THR A 84 -6.43 -30.45 17.10
CA THR A 84 -5.21 -30.42 17.95
C THR A 84 -4.37 -29.15 17.70
N ASN A 85 -5.08 -28.03 17.63
CA ASN A 85 -4.51 -26.71 17.34
C ASN A 85 -4.41 -25.83 18.60
N ILE A 86 -3.53 -24.84 18.54
CA ILE A 86 -3.53 -23.74 19.51
C ILE A 86 -4.75 -22.87 19.21
N GLU A 87 -5.56 -22.57 20.22
CA GLU A 87 -6.67 -21.64 20.03
C GLU A 87 -6.20 -20.20 20.13
N ALA A 88 -6.58 -19.43 19.11
CA ALA A 88 -6.47 -17.99 19.11
C ALA A 88 -7.83 -17.36 18.77
N HIS A 89 -8.13 -16.23 19.38
CA HIS A 89 -9.27 -15.43 18.96
C HIS A 89 -8.96 -14.79 17.61
N LEU A 90 -9.62 -15.28 16.56
CA LEU A 90 -9.74 -14.54 15.32
C LEU A 90 -10.81 -13.46 15.50
N PRO A 91 -10.71 -12.31 14.81
CA PRO A 91 -11.79 -11.34 14.76
C PRO A 91 -13.10 -12.02 14.31
N SER A 92 -14.24 -11.56 14.82
CA SER A 92 -15.58 -12.11 14.51
C SER A 92 -15.88 -12.19 13.00
N LEU A 93 -15.19 -11.37 12.21
CA LEU A 93 -15.14 -11.43 10.76
C LEU A 93 -13.67 -11.52 10.36
N ILE A 94 -13.24 -12.66 9.81
CA ILE A 94 -11.89 -12.83 9.24
C ILE A 94 -11.85 -12.00 7.96
N PRO A 95 -11.04 -10.94 7.90
CA PRO A 95 -10.84 -10.21 6.66
C PRO A 95 -10.26 -11.14 5.59
N LEU A 96 -10.77 -11.06 4.38
CA LEU A 96 -10.20 -11.81 3.25
C LEU A 96 -8.74 -11.44 2.97
N ASP A 97 -8.27 -10.31 3.50
CA ASP A 97 -6.87 -9.89 3.47
C ASP A 97 -5.92 -10.86 4.21
N TYR A 98 -6.43 -11.68 5.16
CA TYR A 98 -5.66 -12.77 5.81
C TYR A 98 -5.36 -13.93 4.86
N ILE A 99 -6.12 -14.03 3.77
CA ILE A 99 -5.87 -15.02 2.75
C ILE A 99 -4.72 -14.51 1.89
N ASP A 100 -3.54 -15.03 2.20
CA ASP A 100 -2.32 -14.78 1.43
C ASP A 100 -2.47 -15.32 0.00
N HIS A 101 -2.96 -16.55 -0.12
CA HIS A 101 -3.19 -17.20 -1.40
C HIS A 101 -4.18 -18.36 -1.31
N ILE A 102 -4.89 -18.61 -2.40
CA ILE A 102 -5.82 -19.73 -2.57
C ILE A 102 -5.26 -20.64 -3.66
N TYR A 103 -5.12 -21.92 -3.34
CA TYR A 103 -4.93 -22.94 -4.35
C TYR A 103 -6.22 -23.73 -4.49
N ILE A 104 -6.71 -23.85 -5.73
CA ILE A 104 -7.95 -24.57 -6.04
C ILE A 104 -7.69 -25.60 -7.14
N PRO A 105 -8.12 -26.87 -6.98
CA PRO A 105 -8.09 -27.85 -8.06
C PRO A 105 -9.00 -27.44 -9.23
N GLN A 106 -8.56 -27.71 -10.46
CA GLN A 106 -9.25 -27.31 -11.69
C GLN A 106 -10.70 -27.80 -11.71
N ASN A 107 -10.92 -29.09 -11.42
CA ASN A 107 -12.25 -29.69 -11.40
C ASN A 107 -13.19 -29.07 -10.34
N ILE A 108 -12.65 -28.58 -9.21
CA ILE A 108 -13.45 -27.87 -8.20
C ILE A 108 -13.77 -26.46 -8.71
N TYR A 109 -12.79 -25.73 -9.26
CA TYR A 109 -13.02 -24.41 -9.83
C TYR A 109 -14.08 -24.45 -10.93
N ASP A 110 -13.99 -25.42 -11.85
CA ASP A 110 -14.93 -25.60 -12.95
C ASP A 110 -16.34 -26.00 -12.49
N SER A 111 -16.47 -26.59 -11.29
CA SER A 111 -17.76 -26.91 -10.70
C SER A 111 -18.49 -25.72 -10.08
N LEU A 112 -17.81 -24.58 -9.89
CA LEU A 112 -18.41 -23.36 -9.37
C LEU A 112 -19.27 -22.68 -10.43
N ASN A 113 -20.28 -21.92 -9.99
CA ASN A 113 -21.12 -21.14 -10.90
C ASN A 113 -20.48 -19.80 -11.29
N ASP A 114 -20.99 -19.16 -12.35
CA ASP A 114 -20.48 -17.87 -12.85
C ASP A 114 -20.44 -16.76 -11.79
N THR A 115 -21.37 -16.77 -10.84
CA THR A 115 -21.41 -15.78 -9.75
C THR A 115 -20.23 -15.98 -8.80
N ALA A 116 -19.89 -17.23 -8.48
CA ALA A 116 -18.73 -17.56 -7.67
C ALA A 116 -17.43 -17.22 -8.41
N HIS A 117 -17.32 -17.50 -9.72
CA HIS A 117 -16.15 -17.08 -10.53
C HIS A 117 -15.97 -15.57 -10.50
N ARG A 118 -17.02 -14.80 -10.81
CA ARG A 118 -16.97 -13.32 -10.74
C ARG A 118 -16.58 -12.81 -9.36
N SER A 119 -17.07 -13.45 -8.30
CA SER A 119 -16.74 -13.06 -6.92
C SER A 119 -15.29 -13.35 -6.58
N ILE A 120 -14.78 -14.52 -6.96
CA ILE A 120 -13.38 -14.90 -6.79
C ILE A 120 -12.46 -13.94 -7.54
N ASP A 121 -12.76 -13.63 -8.80
CA ASP A 121 -11.96 -12.73 -9.62
C ASP A 121 -11.95 -11.30 -9.06
N ALA A 122 -13.10 -10.82 -8.57
CA ALA A 122 -13.21 -9.50 -7.97
C ALA A 122 -12.42 -9.39 -6.66
N VAL A 123 -12.48 -10.43 -5.82
CA VAL A 123 -11.94 -10.42 -4.45
C VAL A 123 -10.47 -10.80 -4.41
N PHE A 124 -10.09 -11.94 -4.99
CA PHE A 124 -8.77 -12.53 -4.82
C PHE A 124 -7.79 -12.16 -5.93
N LYS A 125 -8.27 -11.81 -7.13
CA LYS A 125 -7.46 -11.35 -8.27
C LYS A 125 -6.25 -12.27 -8.52
N HIS A 126 -5.03 -11.81 -8.24
CA HIS A 126 -3.78 -12.55 -8.45
C HIS A 126 -3.42 -13.52 -7.31
N ARG A 127 -4.23 -13.60 -6.24
CA ARG A 127 -4.01 -14.47 -5.08
C ARG A 127 -4.67 -15.84 -5.21
N ILE A 128 -5.10 -16.23 -6.41
CA ILE A 128 -5.64 -17.56 -6.65
C ILE A 128 -4.82 -18.27 -7.72
N THR A 129 -4.56 -19.56 -7.50
CA THR A 129 -3.96 -20.45 -8.49
C THR A 129 -4.86 -21.65 -8.68
N ILE A 130 -5.35 -21.79 -9.91
CA ILE A 130 -6.05 -22.98 -10.36
C ILE A 130 -4.98 -24.01 -10.72
N THR A 131 -5.03 -25.19 -10.09
CA THR A 131 -4.02 -26.24 -10.24
C THR A 131 -4.56 -27.36 -11.10
N GLN A 132 -3.70 -28.00 -11.89
CA GLN A 132 -4.07 -29.12 -12.77
C GLN A 132 -4.45 -30.43 -12.02
N HIS A 133 -4.44 -30.40 -10.69
CA HIS A 133 -4.78 -31.57 -9.87
C HIS A 133 -6.29 -31.75 -9.79
N GLU A 134 -6.71 -32.97 -9.49
CA GLU A 134 -8.10 -33.28 -9.16
C GLU A 134 -8.33 -33.16 -7.66
N GLY A 135 -9.34 -32.37 -7.28
CA GLY A 135 -9.84 -32.26 -5.93
C GLY A 135 -11.05 -33.16 -5.70
N GLU A 136 -11.31 -33.51 -4.45
CA GLU A 136 -12.48 -34.31 -4.09
C GLU A 136 -13.71 -33.39 -3.93
N ILE A 137 -14.68 -33.50 -4.85
CA ILE A 137 -15.92 -32.71 -4.83
C ILE A 137 -16.88 -33.16 -3.70
N LYS A 138 -16.81 -34.44 -3.32
CA LYS A 138 -17.59 -35.02 -2.22
C LYS A 138 -16.63 -35.64 -1.22
N ASN A 139 -16.40 -34.95 -0.13
CA ASN A 139 -15.65 -35.50 0.99
C ASN A 139 -16.63 -36.34 1.83
N PRO A 140 -16.50 -37.67 1.91
CA PRO A 140 -17.36 -38.45 2.79
C PRO A 140 -17.17 -37.97 4.24
N ALA A 141 -18.26 -37.73 4.95
CA ALA A 141 -18.28 -37.20 6.32
C ALA A 141 -17.79 -38.22 7.39
N GLY A 142 -16.71 -38.93 7.09
CA GLY A 142 -16.03 -39.87 7.98
C GLY A 142 -14.91 -39.21 8.80
N PRO A 143 -14.36 -39.92 9.80
CA PRO A 143 -13.34 -39.42 10.70
C PRO A 143 -11.97 -39.56 10.03
N PHE A 144 -11.71 -38.82 8.95
CA PHE A 144 -10.42 -38.90 8.27
C PHE A 144 -9.42 -37.97 8.97
N GLY A 145 -8.41 -38.60 9.56
CA GLY A 145 -7.22 -37.94 10.10
C GLY A 145 -6.27 -37.46 9.00
N PRO A 146 -4.99 -37.19 9.32
CA PRO A 146 -4.06 -36.46 8.46
C PRO A 146 -3.65 -37.15 7.15
N THR A 147 -4.10 -38.38 6.87
CA THR A 147 -3.66 -39.15 5.71
C THR A 147 -4.63 -38.98 4.53
N PRO A 148 -4.15 -38.60 3.34
CA PRO A 148 -4.98 -38.54 2.13
C PRO A 148 -5.64 -39.88 1.83
N PRO A 149 -6.96 -39.91 1.58
CA PRO A 149 -7.68 -41.15 1.28
C PRO A 149 -7.40 -41.68 -0.13
N THR A 150 -6.85 -40.85 -1.03
CA THR A 150 -6.58 -41.18 -2.43
C THR A 150 -5.21 -40.67 -2.87
N GLN A 151 -4.63 -41.31 -3.90
CA GLN A 151 -3.37 -40.85 -4.50
C GLN A 151 -3.51 -39.44 -5.08
N ALA A 152 -4.62 -39.14 -5.77
CA ALA A 152 -4.88 -37.80 -6.30
C ALA A 152 -4.91 -36.73 -5.20
N ARG A 153 -5.52 -37.03 -4.05
CA ARG A 153 -5.53 -36.11 -2.89
C ARG A 153 -4.15 -35.96 -2.27
N ALA A 154 -3.34 -37.03 -2.24
CA ALA A 154 -1.96 -37.01 -1.78
C ALA A 154 -1.07 -36.17 -2.71
N ASP A 155 -1.20 -36.35 -4.02
CA ASP A 155 -0.48 -35.58 -5.04
C ASP A 155 -0.81 -34.09 -4.92
N TYR A 156 -2.10 -33.76 -4.79
CA TYR A 156 -2.51 -32.37 -4.54
C TYR A 156 -1.94 -31.83 -3.23
N GLN A 157 -2.02 -32.60 -2.12
CA GLN A 157 -1.47 -32.15 -0.83
C GLN A 157 0.05 -31.90 -0.93
N ASN A 158 0.80 -32.81 -1.54
CA ASN A 158 2.25 -32.68 -1.72
C ASN A 158 2.59 -31.44 -2.55
N TYR A 159 1.88 -31.21 -3.66
CA TYR A 159 2.02 -30.00 -4.45
C TYR A 159 1.79 -28.73 -3.62
N ILE A 160 0.73 -28.69 -2.79
CA ILE A 160 0.45 -27.54 -1.92
C ILE A 160 1.58 -27.33 -0.90
N ILE A 161 2.06 -28.41 -0.28
CA ILE A 161 3.16 -28.36 0.68
C ILE A 161 4.42 -27.78 0.02
N ASP A 162 4.77 -28.23 -1.18
CA ASP A 162 5.92 -27.72 -1.93
C ASP A 162 5.77 -26.23 -2.23
N LYS A 163 4.57 -25.79 -2.67
CA LYS A 163 4.29 -24.36 -2.90
C LYS A 163 4.31 -23.51 -1.65
N LEU A 164 3.88 -24.04 -0.51
CA LEU A 164 4.00 -23.35 0.77
C LEU A 164 5.47 -23.25 1.19
N ASN A 165 6.26 -24.31 1.04
CA ASN A 165 7.69 -24.31 1.33
C ASN A 165 8.45 -23.28 0.47
N GLU A 166 8.19 -23.24 -0.85
CA GLU A 166 8.76 -22.25 -1.77
C GLU A 166 8.46 -20.82 -1.28
N ARG A 167 7.19 -20.55 -0.95
CA ARG A 167 6.75 -19.22 -0.50
C ARG A 167 7.35 -18.82 0.85
N PHE A 168 7.37 -19.71 1.84
CA PHE A 168 7.98 -19.44 3.14
C PHE A 168 9.49 -19.21 3.03
N THR A 169 10.18 -19.98 2.18
CA THR A 169 11.61 -19.72 1.87
C THR A 169 11.79 -18.34 1.24
N GLY A 170 10.88 -17.95 0.34
CA GLY A 170 10.79 -16.61 -0.21
C GLY A 170 10.64 -15.54 0.88
N TYR A 171 9.75 -15.72 1.86
CA TYR A 171 9.55 -14.76 2.96
C TYR A 171 10.76 -14.64 3.91
N ILE A 172 11.50 -15.72 4.13
CA ILE A 172 12.74 -15.66 4.93
C ILE A 172 13.82 -14.86 4.20
N THR A 173 13.96 -15.07 2.89
CA THR A 173 15.00 -14.41 2.09
C THR A 173 14.63 -12.98 1.70
N GLN A 174 13.34 -12.71 1.52
CA GLN A 174 12.76 -11.42 1.16
C GLN A 174 11.45 -11.21 1.94
N PRO A 175 11.52 -10.70 3.18
CA PRO A 175 10.32 -10.45 3.96
C PRO A 175 9.39 -9.47 3.22
N PRO A 176 8.06 -9.70 3.25
CA PRO A 176 7.13 -8.87 2.51
C PRO A 176 7.21 -7.41 2.99
N PRO A 177 7.07 -6.43 2.08
CA PRO A 177 7.33 -5.02 2.36
C PRO A 177 6.39 -4.40 3.40
N ARG A 178 5.26 -5.05 3.70
CA ARG A 178 4.28 -4.61 4.71
C ARG A 178 3.67 -5.82 5.42
N LEU A 179 4.34 -6.32 6.45
CA LEU A 179 3.75 -7.27 7.39
C LEU A 179 2.54 -6.63 8.08
N VAL A 180 1.46 -7.38 8.24
CA VAL A 180 0.42 -7.03 9.22
C VAL A 180 1.10 -7.11 10.58
N GLN A 181 1.10 -6.02 11.34
CA GLN A 181 1.80 -5.91 12.62
C GLN A 181 0.84 -5.36 13.66
N GLY A 182 0.69 -6.02 14.81
CA GLY A 182 -0.21 -5.59 15.87
C GLY A 182 -1.68 -5.95 15.60
N ALA A 183 -2.58 -5.24 16.26
CA ALA A 183 -3.97 -5.67 16.39
C ALA A 183 -4.79 -5.54 15.11
N VAL A 184 -5.63 -6.56 14.88
CA VAL A 184 -6.65 -6.58 13.83
C VAL A 184 -8.01 -6.80 14.46
N ILE A 185 -8.94 -5.91 14.13
CA ILE A 185 -10.23 -5.79 14.80
C ILE A 185 -11.28 -5.47 13.74
N THR A 186 -12.47 -6.01 13.89
CA THR A 186 -13.64 -5.58 13.11
C THR A 186 -14.67 -5.07 14.10
N ILE A 187 -14.92 -3.76 14.09
CA ILE A 187 -15.82 -3.10 15.02
C ILE A 187 -17.25 -3.19 14.46
N PRO A 188 -18.22 -3.73 15.23
CA PRO A 188 -19.62 -3.71 14.82
C PRO A 188 -20.16 -2.28 14.76
N SER A 189 -21.16 -2.05 13.90
CA SER A 189 -21.90 -0.79 13.86
C SER A 189 -22.78 -0.67 15.11
N THR A 190 -22.41 0.22 16.04
CA THR A 190 -23.15 0.39 17.31
C THR A 190 -23.64 1.81 17.53
N ASN A 191 -23.51 2.71 16.55
CA ASN A 191 -23.80 4.14 16.67
C ASN A 191 -23.11 4.77 17.89
N PHE A 192 -21.89 4.33 18.18
CA PHE A 192 -21.12 4.71 19.36
C PHE A 192 -21.76 4.38 20.71
N ASN A 193 -22.71 3.45 20.77
CA ASN A 193 -23.30 3.00 22.03
C ASN A 193 -22.44 1.95 22.75
N ASP A 194 -21.74 1.11 21.99
CA ASP A 194 -20.83 0.11 22.55
C ASP A 194 -19.38 0.47 22.26
N HIS A 195 -18.53 0.29 23.26
CA HIS A 195 -17.10 0.57 23.20
C HIS A 195 -16.33 -0.73 23.43
N LEU A 196 -15.69 -1.24 22.37
CA LEU A 196 -14.86 -2.43 22.48
C LEU A 196 -13.56 -2.05 23.18
N VAL A 197 -13.35 -2.59 24.38
CA VAL A 197 -12.07 -2.47 25.09
C VAL A 197 -11.02 -3.35 24.42
N LEU A 198 -9.84 -2.80 24.19
CA LEU A 198 -8.71 -3.59 23.72
C LEU A 198 -8.09 -4.31 24.92
N PRO A 199 -7.77 -5.61 24.81
CA PRO A 199 -7.10 -6.35 25.87
C PRO A 199 -5.63 -5.94 26.09
N LEU A 200 -5.18 -4.87 25.42
CA LEU A 200 -3.86 -4.25 25.54
C LEU A 200 -4.00 -2.86 26.17
N THR A 201 -3.27 -2.64 27.27
CA THR A 201 -3.13 -1.31 27.88
C THR A 201 -1.85 -0.59 27.46
N ILE A 202 -1.78 0.72 27.70
CA ILE A 202 -0.59 1.53 27.44
C ILE A 202 0.60 1.04 28.29
N SER A 203 0.40 0.75 29.58
CA SER A 203 1.47 0.24 30.44
C SER A 203 1.98 -1.15 30.02
N GLN A 204 1.09 -2.02 29.53
CA GLN A 204 1.49 -3.33 28.99
C GLN A 204 2.35 -3.18 27.74
N ALA A 205 1.96 -2.31 26.80
CA ALA A 205 2.77 -2.02 25.63
C ALA A 205 4.14 -1.43 26.01
N TYR A 206 4.19 -0.57 27.03
CA TYR A 206 5.45 0.01 27.52
C TYR A 206 6.37 -1.05 28.13
N LYS A 207 5.82 -1.98 28.92
CA LYS A 207 6.59 -3.10 29.48
C LYS A 207 7.21 -3.94 28.37
N GLN A 208 6.44 -4.26 27.32
CA GLN A 208 6.96 -4.99 26.16
C GLN A 208 8.07 -4.20 25.46
N TYR A 209 7.89 -2.90 25.24
CA TYR A 209 8.93 -2.04 24.66
C TYR A 209 10.25 -2.11 25.46
N CYS A 210 10.18 -2.06 26.79
CA CYS A 210 11.36 -2.18 27.66
C CYS A 210 12.04 -3.55 27.65
N VAL A 211 11.34 -4.62 27.26
CA VAL A 211 11.96 -5.94 27.02
C VAL A 211 12.77 -5.92 25.73
N ASP A 212 12.22 -5.29 24.69
CA ASP A 212 12.83 -5.26 23.36
C ASP A 212 13.93 -4.20 23.23
N HIS A 213 13.95 -3.20 24.11
CA HIS A 213 14.88 -2.06 24.05
C HIS A 213 15.64 -1.91 25.37
N ALA A 214 16.97 -1.91 25.29
CA ALA A 214 17.84 -1.72 26.45
C ALA A 214 17.79 -0.31 27.06
N GLN A 215 17.23 0.67 26.34
CA GLN A 215 17.15 2.07 26.75
C GLN A 215 15.70 2.54 26.76
N PRO A 216 15.30 3.39 27.72
CA PRO A 216 13.97 4.00 27.71
C PRO A 216 13.79 4.88 26.46
N PRO A 217 12.53 5.14 26.05
CA PRO A 217 12.27 6.02 24.92
C PRO A 217 12.84 7.42 25.19
N LYS A 218 13.36 8.06 24.15
CA LYS A 218 14.01 9.37 24.24
C LYS A 218 13.05 10.47 24.69
N ASP A 219 11.81 10.36 24.26
CA ASP A 219 10.75 11.32 24.54
C ASP A 219 9.61 10.63 25.28
N ASN A 220 8.89 11.37 26.13
CA ASN A 220 7.68 10.88 26.79
C ASN A 220 6.47 11.00 25.83
N THR A 221 6.64 10.50 24.61
CA THR A 221 5.67 10.57 23.52
C THR A 221 5.19 9.17 23.18
N ILE A 222 3.89 9.03 23.05
CA ILE A 222 3.23 7.78 22.70
C ILE A 222 2.60 7.95 21.31
N TYR A 223 2.79 6.94 20.48
CA TYR A 223 2.25 6.88 19.13
C TYR A 223 1.30 5.70 19.03
N ILE A 224 0.06 5.96 18.64
CA ILE A 224 -0.90 4.91 18.31
C ILE A 224 -1.12 4.93 16.80
N TYR A 225 -0.70 3.87 16.13
CA TYR A 225 -0.91 3.67 14.69
C TYR A 225 -2.06 2.70 14.46
N TRP A 226 -2.87 2.95 13.44
CA TRP A 226 -3.85 1.99 12.96
C TRP A 226 -4.20 2.26 11.51
N ARG A 227 -4.85 1.30 10.85
CA ARG A 227 -5.40 1.46 9.51
C ARG A 227 -6.88 1.18 9.52
N ALA A 228 -7.67 2.03 8.87
CA ALA A 228 -9.11 1.86 8.75
C ALA A 228 -9.63 2.39 7.40
N MET A 229 -10.83 1.97 7.01
CA MET A 229 -11.54 2.43 5.80
C MET A 229 -12.75 3.28 6.18
N ASN A 230 -13.20 4.15 5.28
CA ASN A 230 -14.47 4.91 5.32
C ASN A 230 -14.72 5.85 6.51
N GLY A 231 -13.85 5.86 7.51
CA GLY A 231 -14.02 6.70 8.70
C GLY A 231 -15.14 6.19 9.60
N ASP A 232 -15.84 7.10 10.26
CA ASP A 232 -16.90 6.84 11.26
C ASP A 232 -16.51 5.95 12.44
N MET A 233 -15.34 6.23 12.99
CA MET A 233 -14.80 5.49 14.13
C MET A 233 -14.32 6.42 15.22
N MET A 234 -14.37 5.92 16.44
CA MET A 234 -13.89 6.59 17.63
C MET A 234 -12.81 5.74 18.29
N LEU A 235 -11.64 6.34 18.50
CA LEU A 235 -10.59 5.83 19.39
C LEU A 235 -10.65 6.64 20.69
N THR A 236 -10.84 5.96 21.81
CA THR A 236 -10.90 6.56 23.13
C THR A 236 -9.80 6.01 24.00
N LEU A 237 -9.06 6.88 24.68
CA LEU A 237 -8.14 6.51 25.74
C LEU A 237 -8.70 6.99 27.07
N SER A 238 -8.68 6.18 28.13
CA SER A 238 -9.16 6.56 29.46
C SER A 238 -8.18 6.20 30.57
N ASN A 239 -8.29 6.90 31.70
CA ASN A 239 -7.49 6.64 32.90
C ASN A 239 -8.02 5.47 33.76
N GLU A 240 -9.31 5.16 33.66
CA GLU A 240 -9.96 4.04 34.34
C GLU A 240 -10.83 3.26 33.35
N GLU A 241 -11.17 2.00 33.67
CA GLU A 241 -12.06 1.21 32.83
C GLU A 241 -13.43 1.89 32.72
N ILE A 242 -14.01 1.95 31.52
CA ILE A 242 -15.31 2.57 31.30
C ILE A 242 -16.38 1.56 31.72
N ASP A 243 -17.15 1.91 32.76
CA ASP A 243 -18.33 1.16 33.18
C ASP A 243 -19.59 1.92 32.73
N PRO A 244 -20.35 1.41 31.75
CA PRO A 244 -21.58 2.04 31.29
C PRO A 244 -22.69 2.12 32.37
N GLY A 245 -22.63 1.25 33.38
CA GLY A 245 -23.61 1.13 34.44
C GLY A 245 -23.38 2.07 35.63
N GLU A 246 -22.18 2.65 35.76
CA GLU A 246 -21.79 3.45 36.92
C GLU A 246 -21.49 4.91 36.57
N LYS A 247 -21.76 5.81 37.53
CA LYS A 247 -21.31 7.20 37.43
C LYS A 247 -19.84 7.26 37.83
N GLN A 248 -18.98 7.52 36.86
CA GLN A 248 -17.54 7.65 37.06
C GLN A 248 -17.11 9.13 36.98
N PRO A 249 -17.14 9.88 38.11
CA PRO A 249 -16.82 11.32 38.11
C PRO A 249 -15.34 11.62 37.86
N ASN A 250 -14.47 10.63 38.08
CA ASN A 250 -13.02 10.73 37.87
C ASN A 250 -12.59 10.24 36.49
N LEU A 251 -13.52 9.72 35.67
CA LEU A 251 -13.24 9.24 34.33
C LEU A 251 -12.84 10.42 33.44
N ARG A 252 -11.59 10.37 32.98
CA ARG A 252 -11.01 11.30 32.04
C ARG A 252 -10.67 10.52 30.78
N CYS A 253 -11.26 10.93 29.66
CA CYS A 253 -10.92 10.34 28.38
C CYS A 253 -10.42 11.35 27.37
N LEU A 254 -9.46 10.91 26.55
CA LEU A 254 -9.12 11.50 25.27
C LEU A 254 -10.00 10.84 24.21
N ILE A 255 -10.76 11.63 23.45
CA ILE A 255 -11.58 11.16 22.35
C ILE A 255 -10.95 11.62 21.04
N CYS A 256 -10.68 10.66 20.16
CA CYS A 256 -10.30 10.84 18.78
C CYS A 256 -11.42 10.30 17.89
N TYR A 257 -12.14 11.20 17.22
CA TYR A 257 -13.21 10.83 16.30
C TYR A 257 -12.78 11.10 14.86
N ILE A 258 -12.89 10.08 14.01
CA ILE A 258 -12.72 10.16 12.56
C ILE A 258 -14.11 10.11 11.94
N ALA A 259 -14.46 11.17 11.22
CA ALA A 259 -15.78 11.31 10.64
C ALA A 259 -16.02 10.35 9.47
N ALA A 260 -17.29 9.99 9.26
CA ALA A 260 -17.74 9.29 8.06
C ALA A 260 -17.52 10.14 6.80
N LYS A 261 -17.35 9.48 5.65
CA LYS A 261 -17.47 10.12 4.33
C LYS A 261 -18.87 10.71 4.16
N SER A 262 -18.99 11.94 3.67
CA SER A 262 -20.31 12.49 3.33
C SER A 262 -20.89 11.76 2.12
N ASN A 263 -22.18 11.41 2.21
CA ASN A 263 -22.95 10.87 1.09
C ASN A 263 -23.43 11.96 0.10
N SER A 264 -23.12 13.24 0.33
CA SER A 264 -23.62 14.34 -0.51
C SER A 264 -22.87 14.43 -1.84
N ILE A 265 -23.59 14.23 -2.94
CA ILE A 265 -23.10 14.32 -4.32
C ILE A 265 -22.90 15.80 -4.77
N ASP A 266 -23.47 16.76 -4.03
CA ASP A 266 -23.72 18.12 -4.54
C ASP A 266 -22.69 19.20 -4.19
N THR A 267 -21.50 18.86 -3.69
CA THR A 267 -20.49 19.87 -3.31
C THR A 267 -19.05 19.38 -3.53
N PRO A 268 -18.08 20.29 -3.78
CA PRO A 268 -16.67 19.92 -3.94
C PRO A 268 -16.09 19.60 -2.57
N TYR A 269 -16.20 18.33 -2.16
CA TYR A 269 -15.58 17.76 -0.96
C TYR A 269 -16.10 18.33 0.38
N HIS A 270 -17.15 17.71 0.91
CA HIS A 270 -17.54 17.88 2.32
C HIS A 270 -17.26 16.59 3.07
N GLU A 271 -16.42 16.66 4.09
CA GLU A 271 -16.34 15.63 5.11
C GLU A 271 -17.17 16.04 6.32
N ASN A 272 -17.66 15.04 7.06
CA ASN A 272 -18.11 15.30 8.42
C ASN A 272 -16.91 15.74 9.28
N THR A 273 -17.19 16.37 10.42
CA THR A 273 -16.14 16.93 11.26
C THR A 273 -15.41 15.84 12.04
N SER A 274 -14.14 15.60 11.71
CA SER A 274 -13.20 14.83 12.55
C SER A 274 -12.68 15.71 13.69
N TYR A 275 -12.48 15.16 14.88
CA TYR A 275 -12.10 15.98 16.04
C TYR A 275 -11.28 15.25 17.11
N LEU A 276 -10.57 16.06 17.90
CA LEU A 276 -9.97 15.70 19.18
C LEU A 276 -10.69 16.43 20.31
N ASN A 277 -10.99 15.73 21.41
CA ASN A 277 -11.61 16.34 22.58
C ASN A 277 -11.30 15.59 23.87
N SER A 278 -11.54 16.26 25.01
CA SER A 278 -11.58 15.62 26.33
C SER A 278 -13.03 15.49 26.79
N GLY A 279 -13.44 14.32 27.25
CA GLY A 279 -14.80 14.07 27.75
C GLY A 279 -15.16 12.58 27.75
N GLN A 280 -16.42 12.26 28.02
CA GLN A 280 -16.91 10.88 27.96
C GLN A 280 -17.38 10.52 26.55
N PRO A 281 -17.17 9.28 26.08
CA PRO A 281 -17.60 8.87 24.74
C PRO A 281 -19.11 9.05 24.48
N SER A 282 -19.94 8.83 25.48
CA SER A 282 -21.40 9.05 25.45
C SER A 282 -21.79 10.50 25.10
N GLN A 283 -20.88 11.47 25.24
CA GLN A 283 -21.10 12.87 24.90
C GLN A 283 -20.90 13.17 23.41
N HIS A 284 -20.55 12.19 22.58
CA HIS A 284 -20.31 12.35 21.14
C HIS A 284 -21.42 13.13 20.42
N ALA A 285 -22.68 12.72 20.58
CA ALA A 285 -23.83 13.42 19.98
C ALA A 285 -23.94 14.87 20.47
N THR A 286 -23.60 15.13 21.73
CA THR A 286 -23.59 16.49 22.30
C THR A 286 -22.47 17.34 21.70
N PHE A 287 -21.28 16.78 21.49
CA PHE A 287 -20.17 17.49 20.85
C PHE A 287 -20.49 17.86 19.41
N LEU A 288 -21.11 16.96 18.64
CA LEU A 288 -21.60 17.24 17.30
C LEU A 288 -22.67 18.34 17.29
N ALA A 289 -23.69 18.22 18.13
CA ALA A 289 -24.79 19.18 18.18
C ALA A 289 -24.35 20.59 18.62
N LYS A 290 -23.47 20.67 19.62
CA LYS A 290 -22.97 21.96 20.17
C LYS A 290 -21.74 22.49 19.43
N LYS A 291 -21.15 21.71 18.52
CA LYS A 291 -19.91 22.03 17.80
C LYS A 291 -18.75 22.45 18.73
N LYS A 292 -18.63 21.80 19.89
CA LYS A 292 -17.59 22.07 20.90
C LYS A 292 -16.51 20.99 20.83
N TYR A 293 -15.33 21.39 20.36
CA TYR A 293 -14.18 20.50 20.16
C TYR A 293 -12.91 21.17 20.70
N ALA A 294 -11.92 20.40 21.15
CA ALA A 294 -10.60 20.94 21.48
C ALA A 294 -9.83 21.28 20.20
N ALA A 295 -9.91 20.41 19.20
CA ALA A 295 -9.50 20.69 17.82
C ALA A 295 -10.35 19.88 16.85
N LYS A 296 -10.50 20.36 15.60
CA LYS A 296 -11.31 19.70 14.58
C LYS A 296 -10.85 20.01 13.17
N SER A 297 -11.31 19.22 12.20
CA SER A 297 -11.21 19.48 10.77
C SER A 297 -12.45 18.96 10.04
N ASP A 298 -12.92 19.72 9.05
CA ASP A 298 -14.01 19.39 8.12
C ASP A 298 -13.49 18.96 6.73
N ARG A 299 -12.18 18.69 6.65
CA ARG A 299 -11.43 18.38 5.44
C ARG A 299 -10.22 17.48 5.78
N PHE A 300 -10.36 16.68 6.83
CA PHE A 300 -9.28 15.93 7.43
C PHE A 300 -8.66 14.97 6.42
N HIS A 301 -9.44 14.28 5.59
CA HIS A 301 -8.93 13.34 4.60
C HIS A 301 -8.71 13.95 3.20
N ILE A 302 -8.65 15.29 3.08
CA ILE A 302 -8.49 15.95 1.77
C ILE A 302 -7.32 15.35 0.97
N GLY A 303 -7.57 15.06 -0.31
CA GLY A 303 -6.60 14.45 -1.22
C GLY A 303 -6.40 12.94 -1.03
N CYS A 304 -7.13 12.30 -0.11
CA CYS A 304 -7.07 10.86 0.11
C CYS A 304 -8.30 10.13 -0.41
N ASN A 305 -8.08 8.93 -0.94
CA ASN A 305 -9.17 8.01 -1.24
C ASN A 305 -9.52 7.21 0.03
N THR A 306 -10.61 7.60 0.70
CA THR A 306 -11.12 6.97 1.92
C THR A 306 -11.76 5.60 1.70
N ASP A 307 -11.99 5.20 0.43
CA ASP A 307 -12.48 3.86 0.06
C ASP A 307 -11.41 2.77 0.18
N TYR A 308 -10.17 3.15 0.54
CA TYR A 308 -9.07 2.25 0.84
C TYR A 308 -8.60 2.41 2.29
N PHE A 309 -7.79 1.45 2.76
CA PHE A 309 -7.16 1.53 4.08
C PHE A 309 -6.21 2.73 4.18
N MET A 310 -6.66 3.73 4.94
CA MET A 310 -5.91 4.88 5.40
C MET A 310 -5.08 4.49 6.62
N THR A 311 -3.84 4.99 6.71
CA THR A 311 -3.05 4.88 7.94
C THR A 311 -3.30 6.11 8.79
N TYR A 312 -3.60 5.93 10.06
CA TYR A 312 -3.78 6.99 11.04
C TYR A 312 -2.69 6.90 12.11
N CYS A 313 -2.33 8.05 12.65
CA CYS A 313 -1.44 8.16 13.78
C CYS A 313 -2.00 9.20 14.76
N LEU A 314 -2.30 8.73 15.99
CA LEU A 314 -2.53 9.58 17.14
C LEU A 314 -1.21 9.64 17.93
N GLU A 315 -0.58 10.79 17.86
CA GLU A 315 0.65 11.10 18.60
C GLU A 315 0.26 11.96 19.81
N TYR A 316 0.70 11.60 21.01
CA TYR A 316 0.52 12.46 22.16
C TYR A 316 1.73 12.47 23.09
N GLN A 317 2.04 13.66 23.59
CA GLN A 317 3.22 13.92 24.41
C GLN A 317 2.79 14.20 25.85
N CYS A 318 3.13 13.27 26.74
CA CYS A 318 2.72 13.30 28.14
C CYS A 318 3.30 14.49 28.92
N SER A 319 4.46 15.01 28.52
CA SER A 319 5.11 16.14 29.19
C SER A 319 4.48 17.49 28.87
N THR A 320 3.99 17.68 27.63
CA THR A 320 3.46 18.97 27.16
C THR A 320 1.93 19.02 27.10
N GLY A 321 1.26 17.86 27.16
CA GLY A 321 -0.18 17.76 26.97
C GLY A 321 -0.60 17.86 25.49
N GLN A 322 0.34 17.89 24.55
CA GLN A 322 0.05 18.00 23.12
C GLN A 322 -0.46 16.67 22.57
N VAL A 323 -1.50 16.74 21.74
CA VAL A 323 -2.07 15.62 20.99
C VAL A 323 -2.18 16.04 19.52
N THR A 324 -1.70 15.19 18.62
CA THR A 324 -1.78 15.37 17.18
C THR A 324 -2.36 14.13 16.52
N LEU A 325 -3.44 14.31 15.77
CA LEU A 325 -4.00 13.31 14.87
C LEU A 325 -3.55 13.61 13.44
N SER A 326 -3.06 12.58 12.76
CA SER A 326 -2.61 12.64 11.38
C SER A 326 -3.04 11.38 10.62
N HIS A 327 -3.11 11.47 9.30
CA HIS A 327 -3.48 10.36 8.43
C HIS A 327 -2.56 10.31 7.20
N ALA A 328 -2.48 9.19 6.52
CA ALA A 328 -1.88 9.06 5.21
C ALA A 328 -2.67 8.08 4.33
N GLY A 329 -2.72 8.36 3.03
CA GLY A 329 -3.33 7.46 2.05
C GLY A 329 -2.70 6.06 1.98
N PRO A 330 -3.22 5.15 1.13
CA PRO A 330 -2.75 3.76 1.04
C PRO A 330 -1.26 3.59 0.75
N ASN A 331 -0.63 4.59 0.12
CA ASN A 331 0.80 4.63 -0.15
C ASN A 331 1.64 5.29 0.96
N ALA A 332 1.04 5.67 2.09
CA ALA A 332 1.64 6.38 3.23
C ALA A 332 2.19 7.80 2.93
N ILE A 333 1.81 8.39 1.79
CA ILE A 333 2.36 9.66 1.28
C ILE A 333 1.37 10.84 1.24
N TYR A 334 0.08 10.60 1.46
CA TYR A 334 -0.95 11.63 1.28
C TYR A 334 -1.46 12.12 2.64
N ASN A 335 -0.74 13.06 3.24
CA ASN A 335 -1.21 13.82 4.41
C ASN A 335 -1.13 15.31 4.13
N HIS A 336 -2.29 15.97 4.15
CA HIS A 336 -2.41 17.41 3.89
C HIS A 336 -3.04 18.17 5.07
N GLU A 337 -3.54 17.47 6.09
CA GLU A 337 -4.17 18.06 7.27
C GLU A 337 -3.81 17.29 8.55
N LYS A 338 -3.51 18.04 9.62
CA LYS A 338 -3.33 17.51 10.97
C LYS A 338 -4.30 18.20 11.92
N ILE A 339 -4.82 17.47 12.89
CA ILE A 339 -5.63 18.01 13.97
C ILE A 339 -4.76 17.99 15.22
N THR A 340 -4.39 19.17 15.74
CA THR A 340 -3.51 19.27 16.91
C THR A 340 -4.18 20.13 17.99
N CYS A 341 -4.10 19.69 19.23
CA CYS A 341 -4.52 20.45 20.41
C CYS A 341 -3.56 20.20 21.59
N THR A 342 -3.65 21.05 22.61
CA THR A 342 -2.92 20.87 23.87
C THR A 342 -3.89 20.86 25.02
N PHE A 343 -3.84 19.84 25.86
CA PHE A 343 -4.63 19.74 27.08
C PHE A 343 -3.81 20.17 28.29
N ALA A 344 -4.39 21.04 29.12
CA ALA A 344 -3.80 21.33 30.41
C ALA A 344 -3.92 20.10 31.33
N LYS A 345 -2.87 19.81 32.10
CA LYS A 345 -2.81 18.65 33.00
C LYS A 345 -3.98 18.55 33.98
N GLY A 346 -4.50 19.70 34.45
CA GLY A 346 -5.68 19.75 35.32
C GLY A 346 -7.00 19.34 34.66
N ASN A 347 -7.09 19.41 33.33
CA ASN A 347 -8.28 19.00 32.57
C ASN A 347 -8.18 17.55 32.12
N LEU A 348 -7.04 17.18 31.55
CA LEU A 348 -6.75 15.84 31.07
C LEU A 348 -5.24 15.59 31.20
N ASP A 349 -4.87 14.74 32.15
CA ASP A 349 -3.48 14.34 32.35
C ASP A 349 -3.15 13.14 31.45
N LEU A 350 -2.43 13.40 30.35
CA LEU A 350 -2.12 12.38 29.35
C LEU A 350 -1.21 11.26 29.89
N SER A 351 -0.47 11.49 30.98
CA SER A 351 0.37 10.43 31.57
C SER A 351 -0.42 9.36 32.31
N ASN A 352 -1.71 9.61 32.58
CA ASN A 352 -2.56 8.70 33.35
C ASN A 352 -3.51 7.89 32.46
N LEU A 353 -3.46 8.07 31.14
CA LEU A 353 -4.24 7.28 30.20
C LEU A 353 -3.68 5.85 30.16
N GLU A 354 -4.56 4.86 30.27
CA GLU A 354 -4.18 3.44 30.38
C GLU A 354 -5.00 2.55 29.43
N PHE A 355 -6.32 2.70 29.44
CA PHE A 355 -7.24 1.82 28.72
C PHE A 355 -7.58 2.37 27.35
N ILE A 356 -7.83 1.46 26.40
CA ILE A 356 -8.04 1.79 24.99
C ILE A 356 -9.35 1.19 24.53
N TYR A 357 -10.18 2.02 23.90
CA TYR A 357 -11.45 1.62 23.36
C TYR A 357 -11.58 2.03 21.91
N VAL A 358 -12.25 1.19 21.15
CA VAL A 358 -12.66 1.51 19.79
C VAL A 358 -14.16 1.32 19.63
N SER A 359 -14.78 2.20 18.85
CA SER A 359 -16.21 2.17 18.58
C SER A 359 -16.49 2.69 17.18
N ALA A 360 -17.62 2.31 16.61
CA ALA A 360 -18.03 2.67 15.25
C ALA A 360 -19.46 3.23 15.25
N GLY A 361 -19.74 4.09 14.28
CA GLY A 361 -21.05 4.69 14.11
C GLY A 361 -22.00 3.74 13.39
N ASP A 362 -22.43 4.11 12.18
CA ASP A 362 -23.48 3.41 11.42
C ASP A 362 -22.98 2.26 10.55
N SER A 363 -21.66 2.07 10.51
CA SER A 363 -20.97 1.17 9.59
C SER A 363 -20.02 0.24 10.34
N ILE A 364 -19.84 -0.98 9.81
CA ILE A 364 -18.83 -1.92 10.31
C ILE A 364 -17.45 -1.41 9.88
N ILE A 365 -16.55 -1.18 10.85
CA ILE A 365 -15.21 -0.65 10.59
C ILE A 365 -14.13 -1.69 10.80
N PRO A 366 -13.41 -2.10 9.75
CA PRO A 366 -12.21 -2.92 9.89
C PRO A 366 -11.02 -2.06 10.30
N ILE A 367 -10.37 -2.43 11.40
CA ILE A 367 -9.08 -1.91 11.84
C ILE A 367 -7.98 -2.94 11.54
N ARG A 368 -6.85 -2.47 11.01
CA ARG A 368 -5.61 -3.24 10.86
C ARG A 368 -4.46 -2.51 11.52
N ASN A 369 -3.40 -3.25 11.79
CA ASN A 369 -2.14 -2.75 12.31
C ASN A 369 -2.30 -1.78 13.49
N PHE A 370 -3.19 -2.09 14.42
CA PHE A 370 -3.37 -1.28 15.62
C PHE A 370 -2.17 -1.52 16.54
N MET A 371 -1.32 -0.51 16.69
CA MET A 371 -0.03 -0.61 17.37
C MET A 371 0.16 0.58 18.31
N ILE A 372 0.75 0.31 19.47
CA ILE A 372 1.22 1.34 20.40
C ILE A 372 2.74 1.31 20.36
N CYS A 373 3.35 2.47 20.13
CA CYS A 373 4.79 2.62 20.03
C CYS A 373 5.26 3.80 20.90
N PHE A 374 6.48 3.70 21.39
CA PHE A 374 7.15 4.73 22.19
C PHE A 374 8.27 5.42 21.42
N GLU A 375 8.48 4.98 20.18
CA GLU A 375 9.31 5.64 19.19
C GLU A 375 8.54 5.76 17.87
N LYS A 376 8.84 6.83 17.15
CA LYS A 376 8.24 7.12 15.85
C LYS A 376 8.62 6.03 14.85
N GLN A 377 7.63 5.43 14.19
CA GLN A 377 7.83 4.35 13.21
C GLN A 377 7.96 4.91 11.79
N PRO A 378 9.17 5.01 11.19
CA PRO A 378 9.36 5.75 9.93
C PRO A 378 8.54 5.19 8.76
N ASN A 379 8.32 3.88 8.74
CA ASN A 379 7.59 3.19 7.67
C ASN A 379 6.06 3.27 7.80
N LEU A 380 5.55 3.63 8.98
CA LEU A 380 4.11 3.73 9.27
C LEU A 380 3.66 5.18 9.45
N HIS A 381 4.58 6.06 9.84
CA HIS A 381 4.22 7.41 10.23
C HIS A 381 3.77 8.24 9.03
N PRO A 382 2.60 8.89 9.11
CA PRO A 382 2.11 9.76 8.05
C PRO A 382 3.12 10.85 7.66
N THR A 383 3.52 10.86 6.38
CA THR A 383 4.38 11.91 5.84
C THR A 383 3.54 13.10 5.41
N PHE A 384 3.92 14.32 5.83
CA PHE A 384 3.17 15.55 5.57
C PHE A 384 3.74 16.29 4.37
N ASP A 385 2.90 16.58 3.38
CA ASP A 385 3.28 17.40 2.24
C ASP A 385 3.05 18.88 2.57
N SER A 386 4.12 19.54 3.02
CA SER A 386 4.13 20.98 3.33
C SER A 386 4.02 21.87 2.10
N THR A 387 4.20 21.34 0.90
CA THR A 387 4.14 22.11 -0.35
C THR A 387 2.73 22.21 -0.92
N PHE A 388 1.79 21.42 -0.38
CA PHE A 388 0.40 21.43 -0.79
C PHE A 388 -0.27 22.78 -0.52
N LYS A 389 -0.78 23.43 -1.57
CA LYS A 389 -1.54 24.67 -1.48
C LYS A 389 -3.02 24.35 -1.33
N LYS A 390 -3.62 24.75 -0.21
CA LYS A 390 -5.04 24.53 0.09
C LYS A 390 -5.93 25.14 -1.00
N PRO A 391 -6.93 24.41 -1.53
CA PRO A 391 -7.94 24.99 -2.42
C PRO A 391 -8.67 26.12 -1.70
N THR A 392 -8.66 27.32 -2.27
CA THR A 392 -9.35 28.47 -1.70
C THR A 392 -10.81 28.44 -2.14
N LEU A 393 -11.71 27.99 -1.26
CA LEU A 393 -13.15 28.09 -1.49
C LEU A 393 -13.57 29.56 -1.36
N THR A 394 -13.59 30.29 -2.47
CA THR A 394 -14.23 31.61 -2.53
C THR A 394 -15.72 31.37 -2.77
N ILE A 395 -16.50 31.42 -1.68
CA ILE A 395 -17.96 31.47 -1.78
C ILE A 395 -18.32 32.83 -2.36
N GLY A 396 -18.67 32.88 -3.65
CA GLY A 396 -19.22 34.05 -4.29
C GLY A 396 -20.59 34.36 -3.69
N ALA A 397 -20.63 35.27 -2.73
CA ALA A 397 -21.86 35.98 -2.42
C ALA A 397 -22.17 36.93 -3.57
N LYS A 398 -23.17 36.58 -4.40
CA LYS A 398 -24.01 37.51 -5.17
C LYS A 398 -25.11 36.70 -5.85
N ASP A 399 -26.32 36.82 -5.31
CA ASP A 399 -27.53 37.15 -6.08
C ASP A 399 -28.69 37.37 -5.10
N ALA A 400 -28.90 38.63 -4.72
CA ALA A 400 -30.15 39.13 -4.16
C ALA A 400 -30.54 40.41 -4.90
N VAL A 401 -31.36 40.19 -5.92
CA VAL A 401 -32.37 41.03 -6.57
C VAL A 401 -32.55 42.48 -6.07
N GLY A 402 -32.37 43.39 -7.04
CA GLY A 402 -32.80 44.78 -7.21
C GLY A 402 -33.72 45.51 -6.22
N HIS A 403 -33.29 46.71 -5.84
CA HIS A 403 -34.13 47.92 -5.80
C HIS A 403 -33.31 49.19 -6.12
N ILE A 404 -33.89 50.07 -6.93
CA ILE A 404 -33.34 51.36 -7.44
C ILE A 404 -33.69 52.51 -6.43
N PRO A 405 -33.23 53.76 -6.62
CA PRO A 405 -32.04 54.39 -6.02
C PRO A 405 -32.37 55.56 -5.05
N ALA A 406 -31.38 56.04 -4.29
CA ALA A 406 -31.40 57.42 -3.76
C ALA A 406 -29.99 58.02 -3.67
N LYS A 407 -29.85 59.22 -4.26
CA LYS A 407 -28.70 60.13 -4.28
C LYS A 407 -28.31 60.65 -2.88
N ALA A 408 -27.01 60.83 -2.66
CA ALA A 408 -26.36 62.00 -2.02
C ALA A 408 -24.83 61.74 -2.03
N THR A 409 -24.06 62.29 -2.96
CA THR A 409 -23.30 63.58 -2.93
C THR A 409 -22.08 63.61 -1.99
N ASN A 410 -20.98 64.05 -2.61
CA ASN A 410 -19.75 64.64 -2.06
C ASN A 410 -18.74 63.66 -1.46
N ASP A 411 -17.44 63.89 -1.53
CA ASP A 411 -16.52 64.68 -2.37
C ASP A 411 -15.15 64.31 -1.77
N ASN A 412 -14.18 63.99 -2.61
CA ASN A 412 -12.87 64.67 -2.63
C ASN A 412 -11.78 63.80 -3.24
N ALA A 413 -11.11 64.47 -4.17
CA ALA A 413 -9.95 64.07 -4.91
C ALA A 413 -8.68 64.06 -4.05
N SER A 414 -7.72 63.25 -4.48
CA SER A 414 -6.38 63.75 -4.84
C SER A 414 -5.56 62.67 -5.53
N ASN A 415 -5.46 62.82 -6.86
CA ASN A 415 -4.36 62.36 -7.74
C ASN A 415 -3.09 63.22 -7.44
N PRO A 416 -1.90 63.11 -8.11
CA PRO A 416 -1.49 62.32 -9.29
C PRO A 416 -0.13 61.59 -9.05
N GLU A 417 0.48 60.78 -9.93
CA GLU A 417 1.13 61.14 -11.20
C GLU A 417 1.41 59.92 -12.09
N SER A 418 0.96 60.06 -13.34
CA SER A 418 1.38 59.43 -14.60
C SER A 418 2.83 59.80 -14.97
N ILE A 419 3.60 59.08 -15.80
CA ILE A 419 3.58 59.05 -17.29
C ILE A 419 4.66 58.01 -17.69
N SER A 420 4.45 57.01 -18.54
CA SER A 420 4.46 57.16 -20.01
C SER A 420 4.02 55.87 -20.71
N ALA A 421 3.21 56.05 -21.74
CA ALA A 421 2.81 55.03 -22.70
C ALA A 421 3.82 54.93 -23.85
N GLY A 422 4.02 53.71 -24.35
CA GLY A 422 4.58 53.41 -25.67
C GLY A 422 3.79 52.26 -26.30
N VAL A 423 3.19 52.50 -27.46
CA VAL A 423 2.25 51.59 -28.15
C VAL A 423 2.86 51.10 -29.47
N LYS A 424 2.72 49.78 -29.72
CA LYS A 424 2.88 49.00 -30.98
C LYS A 424 4.33 48.85 -31.51
N LYS A 425 4.80 47.69 -31.97
CA LYS A 425 4.16 46.74 -32.90
C LYS A 425 4.85 45.37 -32.86
N SER A 426 4.06 44.34 -33.16
CA SER A 426 4.32 42.92 -33.38
C SER A 426 5.60 42.51 -34.13
N THR A 427 6.26 41.47 -33.61
CA THR A 427 6.61 40.24 -34.36
C THR A 427 6.41 39.04 -33.44
N ALA A 428 5.60 38.10 -33.91
CA ALA A 428 5.33 36.81 -33.30
C ALA A 428 6.46 35.80 -33.61
N ASP A 429 6.31 34.62 -33.00
CA ASP A 429 7.08 33.37 -33.15
C ASP A 429 8.25 33.30 -32.15
N ASP A 430 8.31 32.44 -31.13
CA ASP A 430 7.63 31.15 -30.88
C ASP A 430 7.64 30.90 -29.35
N ALA A 431 6.46 30.76 -28.74
CA ALA A 431 6.33 30.24 -27.37
C ALA A 431 4.97 29.57 -27.21
N SER A 432 4.90 28.32 -27.66
CA SER A 432 3.78 27.41 -27.42
C SER A 432 3.56 27.27 -25.92
N SER A 433 2.54 27.94 -25.39
CA SER A 433 1.97 27.70 -24.06
C SER A 433 1.43 26.28 -24.00
N SER A 434 2.19 25.34 -23.42
CA SER A 434 1.76 23.95 -23.28
C SER A 434 0.65 23.84 -22.23
N ILE A 435 -0.61 23.84 -22.69
CA ILE A 435 -1.77 23.52 -21.85
C ILE A 435 -1.62 22.05 -21.39
N THR A 436 -1.68 21.80 -20.08
CA THR A 436 -1.46 20.48 -19.47
C THR A 436 -2.51 19.47 -19.93
N PRO A 437 -2.15 18.22 -20.32
CA PRO A 437 -3.13 17.20 -20.68
C PRO A 437 -4.09 16.88 -19.52
N CYS A 438 -5.39 16.79 -19.80
CA CYS A 438 -6.39 16.39 -18.84
C CYS A 438 -6.21 14.92 -18.43
N LEU A 439 -6.19 14.63 -17.12
CA LEU A 439 -6.04 13.26 -16.61
C LEU A 439 -7.15 12.32 -17.09
N ASP A 440 -8.36 12.84 -17.29
CA ASP A 440 -9.52 12.07 -17.74
C ASP A 440 -9.54 11.88 -19.27
N ASN A 441 -8.62 12.51 -20.01
CA ASN A 441 -8.47 12.41 -21.46
C ASN A 441 -9.82 12.52 -22.21
N ILE A 442 -10.08 11.63 -23.16
CA ILE A 442 -11.30 11.60 -23.97
C ILE A 442 -12.58 11.29 -23.16
N ASN A 443 -12.41 10.80 -21.93
CA ASN A 443 -13.50 10.46 -21.02
C ASN A 443 -13.88 11.63 -20.09
N CYS A 444 -13.24 12.80 -20.23
CA CYS A 444 -13.53 13.96 -19.41
C CYS A 444 -14.98 14.43 -19.58
N LEU A 445 -15.78 14.26 -18.54
CA LEU A 445 -17.16 14.74 -18.46
C LEU A 445 -17.26 16.27 -18.38
N ILE A 446 -16.19 16.94 -17.94
CA ILE A 446 -16.15 18.38 -17.71
C ILE A 446 -15.90 19.13 -19.03
N GLN A 447 -15.24 18.49 -20.00
CA GLN A 447 -14.93 19.07 -21.31
C GLN A 447 -16.18 19.51 -22.09
N TYR A 448 -17.36 18.93 -21.82
CA TYR A 448 -18.59 19.09 -22.59
C TYR A 448 -19.75 19.75 -21.80
N LYS A 449 -19.43 20.51 -20.74
CA LYS A 449 -20.42 21.21 -19.90
C LYS A 449 -20.60 22.66 -20.35
N ALA A 450 -21.80 23.22 -20.18
CA ALA A 450 -22.09 24.59 -20.61
C ALA A 450 -21.15 25.68 -20.04
N ASP A 451 -20.51 25.44 -18.88
CA ASP A 451 -19.55 26.34 -18.21
C ASP A 451 -18.08 25.87 -18.35
N GLU A 452 -17.72 25.25 -19.47
CA GLU A 452 -16.43 24.57 -19.73
C GLU A 452 -15.21 25.47 -19.98
N SER A 453 -15.40 26.80 -20.10
CA SER A 453 -14.34 27.75 -20.47
C SER A 453 -13.11 27.68 -19.56
N ASP A 454 -13.30 27.48 -18.25
CA ASP A 454 -12.20 27.46 -17.29
C ASP A 454 -11.41 26.15 -17.27
N HIS A 455 -12.07 25.03 -17.58
CA HIS A 455 -11.42 23.71 -17.66
C HIS A 455 -10.66 23.58 -18.97
N ASN A 456 -11.32 23.89 -20.09
CA ASN A 456 -10.71 23.77 -21.41
C ASN A 456 -9.60 24.82 -21.63
N ALA A 457 -9.61 25.96 -20.91
CA ALA A 457 -8.49 26.92 -20.90
C ALA A 457 -7.25 26.41 -20.15
N LYS A 458 -7.40 25.47 -19.21
CA LYS A 458 -6.31 24.95 -18.36
C LYS A 458 -5.83 23.56 -18.76
N PHE A 459 -6.70 22.76 -19.35
CA PHE A 459 -6.42 21.38 -19.70
C PHE A 459 -6.70 21.08 -21.17
N SER A 460 -5.76 20.40 -21.81
CA SER A 460 -5.88 19.94 -23.18
C SER A 460 -6.45 18.52 -23.22
N HIS A 461 -7.27 18.21 -24.23
CA HIS A 461 -7.90 16.90 -24.38
C HIS A 461 -7.58 16.31 -25.75
N PRO A 462 -7.50 14.98 -25.90
CA PRO A 462 -7.33 14.36 -27.21
C PRO A 462 -8.45 14.75 -28.18
N CYS A 463 -8.11 15.06 -29.43
CA CYS A 463 -9.09 15.39 -30.44
C CYS A 463 -9.87 14.15 -30.86
N ARG A 464 -11.20 14.20 -30.77
CA ARG A 464 -12.10 13.10 -31.14
C ARG A 464 -12.07 12.68 -32.60
N PHE A 465 -11.57 13.56 -33.47
CA PHE A 465 -11.40 13.29 -34.90
C PHE A 465 -9.94 13.04 -35.26
N SER A 466 -9.01 13.08 -34.29
CA SER A 466 -7.57 12.95 -34.50
C SER A 466 -7.14 13.74 -35.76
N GLU A 467 -6.50 13.10 -36.73
CA GLU A 467 -6.05 13.69 -37.99
C GLU A 467 -7.16 14.07 -39.00
N LEU A 468 -8.41 13.65 -38.79
CA LEU A 468 -9.56 14.07 -39.59
C LEU A 468 -10.15 15.42 -39.15
N CYS A 469 -9.63 15.98 -38.05
CA CYS A 469 -10.07 17.29 -37.56
C CYS A 469 -9.62 18.42 -38.49
N GLN A 470 -10.58 19.22 -38.97
CA GLN A 470 -10.31 20.40 -39.81
C GLN A 470 -10.09 21.69 -38.99
N SER A 471 -10.31 21.63 -37.67
CA SER A 471 -10.19 22.75 -36.72
C SER A 471 -8.95 22.59 -35.84
N LYS A 472 -8.04 23.59 -35.86
CA LYS A 472 -6.87 23.64 -34.96
C LYS A 472 -7.20 24.49 -33.72
N GLU A 473 -8.00 23.95 -32.81
CA GLU A 473 -8.22 24.54 -31.48
C GLU A 473 -7.04 24.21 -30.55
N CYS A 474 -6.47 25.20 -29.85
CA CYS A 474 -5.31 25.01 -28.95
C CYS A 474 -5.57 24.09 -27.74
N GLN A 475 -6.85 23.83 -27.42
CA GLN A 475 -7.28 23.03 -26.27
C GLN A 475 -7.45 21.53 -26.63
N ARG A 476 -7.24 21.17 -27.91
CA ARG A 476 -7.33 19.80 -28.40
C ARG A 476 -5.97 19.30 -28.88
N ILE A 477 -5.48 18.22 -28.28
CA ILE A 477 -4.26 17.55 -28.69
C ILE A 477 -4.59 16.67 -29.89
N HIS A 478 -3.98 16.95 -31.03
CA HIS A 478 -4.12 16.15 -32.25
C HIS A 478 -3.00 15.10 -32.28
N GLU A 479 -3.13 14.07 -31.43
CA GLU A 479 -2.25 12.89 -31.49
C GLU A 479 -2.65 12.03 -32.68
N THR A 480 -1.67 11.55 -33.45
CA THR A 480 -1.90 10.64 -34.58
C THR A 480 -2.44 9.31 -34.05
N HIS A 481 -3.68 8.99 -34.36
CA HIS A 481 -4.35 7.78 -33.87
C HIS A 481 -4.37 6.72 -34.97
N GLN A 482 -3.21 6.13 -35.28
CA GLN A 482 -3.02 5.24 -36.45
C GLN A 482 -3.86 3.96 -36.38
N VAL A 483 -5.10 4.02 -36.86
CA VAL A 483 -6.02 2.89 -36.92
C VAL A 483 -6.60 2.72 -38.33
N SER A 484 -6.83 1.46 -38.72
CA SER A 484 -7.26 1.11 -40.08
C SER A 484 -8.71 1.52 -40.35
N MET A 485 -9.05 1.76 -41.61
CA MET A 485 -10.45 1.96 -42.03
C MET A 485 -11.26 0.68 -41.84
N CYS A 486 -12.47 0.79 -41.30
CA CYS A 486 -13.37 -0.35 -41.18
C CYS A 486 -13.78 -0.87 -42.55
N ASN A 487 -13.68 -2.19 -42.77
CA ASN A 487 -14.08 -2.86 -44.02
C ASN A 487 -15.54 -2.62 -44.44
N HIS A 488 -16.42 -2.27 -43.49
CA HIS A 488 -17.83 -2.01 -43.73
C HIS A 488 -18.19 -0.52 -43.73
N ASP A 489 -17.24 0.37 -43.41
CA ASP A 489 -17.35 1.83 -43.34
C ASP A 489 -18.76 2.35 -42.96
N LYS A 490 -19.48 2.98 -43.89
CA LYS A 490 -20.82 3.55 -43.68
C LYS A 490 -21.92 2.52 -43.38
N LYS A 491 -21.69 1.25 -43.72
CA LYS A 491 -22.62 0.12 -43.50
C LYS A 491 -22.25 -0.74 -42.29
N CYS A 492 -21.32 -0.28 -41.45
CA CYS A 492 -20.90 -1.03 -40.27
C CYS A 492 -22.01 -1.14 -39.22
N HIS A 493 -22.25 -2.36 -38.72
CA HIS A 493 -23.23 -2.61 -37.67
C HIS A 493 -22.68 -2.33 -36.26
N LYS A 494 -21.38 -2.06 -36.12
CA LYS A 494 -20.69 -1.78 -34.84
C LYS A 494 -20.46 -0.29 -34.57
N LEU A 495 -21.17 0.60 -35.24
CA LEU A 495 -21.00 2.05 -35.07
C LEU A 495 -21.34 2.56 -33.66
N THR A 496 -22.10 1.79 -32.87
CA THR A 496 -22.49 2.06 -31.48
C THR A 496 -21.52 1.49 -30.44
N ASP A 497 -20.48 0.75 -30.86
CA ASP A 497 -19.49 0.15 -29.97
C ASP A 497 -18.29 1.09 -29.78
N PRO A 498 -18.07 1.62 -28.56
CA PRO A 498 -16.97 2.54 -28.29
C PRO A 498 -15.58 1.94 -28.55
N PHE A 499 -15.36 0.64 -28.34
CA PHE A 499 -14.07 -0.01 -28.57
C PHE A 499 -13.81 -0.17 -30.08
N HIS A 500 -14.81 -0.64 -30.83
CA HIS A 500 -14.73 -0.72 -32.29
C HIS A 500 -14.42 0.64 -32.91
N ARG A 501 -15.03 1.72 -32.41
CA ARG A 501 -14.80 3.09 -32.88
C ARG A 501 -13.39 3.59 -32.59
N ALA A 502 -12.78 3.14 -31.49
CA ALA A 502 -11.38 3.41 -31.17
C ALA A 502 -10.38 2.53 -31.96
N GLU A 503 -10.82 1.38 -32.49
CA GLU A 503 -9.98 0.45 -33.25
C GLU A 503 -10.07 0.62 -34.77
N PHE A 504 -11.18 1.16 -35.28
CA PHE A 504 -11.43 1.30 -36.71
C PHE A 504 -12.05 2.64 -37.07
N ARG A 505 -11.53 3.26 -38.13
CA ARG A 505 -12.06 4.51 -38.66
C ARG A 505 -13.28 4.32 -39.52
N HIS A 506 -14.13 5.34 -39.50
CA HIS A 506 -15.32 5.46 -40.34
C HIS A 506 -15.38 6.84 -40.98
N THR A 507 -15.66 6.89 -42.28
CA THR A 507 -15.68 8.13 -43.07
C THR A 507 -16.69 9.13 -42.48
N GLY A 508 -16.20 10.30 -42.05
CA GLY A 508 -17.03 11.39 -41.55
C GLY A 508 -17.55 11.22 -40.12
N MET A 509 -17.01 10.26 -39.35
CA MET A 509 -17.38 10.00 -37.96
C MET A 509 -16.18 10.23 -37.04
N PRO A 510 -16.38 10.64 -35.77
CA PRO A 510 -15.29 10.75 -34.82
C PRO A 510 -14.77 9.36 -34.41
N ASP A 511 -13.47 9.25 -34.16
CA ASP A 511 -12.82 8.03 -33.67
C ASP A 511 -13.26 7.73 -32.22
N TYR A 512 -13.50 8.76 -31.41
CA TYR A 512 -13.95 8.60 -30.03
C TYR A 512 -15.36 9.17 -29.78
N LEU A 513 -16.15 8.51 -28.93
CA LEU A 513 -17.49 8.96 -28.52
C LEU A 513 -17.44 10.00 -27.39
N ILE A 514 -18.52 10.76 -27.20
CA ILE A 514 -18.63 11.72 -26.09
C ILE A 514 -18.98 10.95 -24.80
N PRO A 515 -18.30 11.18 -23.67
CA PRO A 515 -18.74 10.60 -22.41
C PRO A 515 -20.15 11.08 -22.04
N CYS A 516 -21.10 10.15 -21.95
CA CYS A 516 -22.48 10.43 -21.55
C CYS A 516 -22.50 10.94 -20.12
N ARG A 517 -23.22 12.03 -19.85
CA ARG A 517 -23.34 12.61 -18.51
C ARG A 517 -23.80 11.60 -17.45
N ASN A 518 -24.64 10.65 -17.85
CA ASN A 518 -25.20 9.63 -16.96
C ASN A 518 -24.35 8.35 -16.90
N GLN A 519 -23.30 8.23 -17.72
CA GLN A 519 -22.37 7.10 -17.76
C GLN A 519 -23.11 5.75 -17.69
N ALA A 520 -22.67 4.80 -16.86
CA ALA A 520 -23.29 3.49 -16.69
C ALA A 520 -24.77 3.53 -16.21
N LYS A 521 -25.27 4.69 -15.78
CA LYS A 521 -26.66 4.90 -15.32
C LYS A 521 -27.56 5.48 -16.42
N CYS A 522 -27.08 5.62 -17.66
CA CYS A 522 -27.91 6.09 -18.76
C CYS A 522 -28.95 5.03 -19.17
N THR A 523 -30.21 5.45 -19.29
CA THR A 523 -31.32 4.59 -19.71
C THR A 523 -31.66 4.70 -21.20
N ASP A 524 -31.03 5.63 -21.93
CA ASP A 524 -31.23 5.80 -23.37
C ASP A 524 -30.40 4.75 -24.14
N THR A 525 -31.09 3.77 -24.69
CA THR A 525 -30.50 2.68 -25.48
C THR A 525 -30.64 2.90 -26.99
N SER A 526 -31.14 4.06 -27.42
CA SER A 526 -31.38 4.34 -28.84
C SER A 526 -30.06 4.32 -29.63
N THR A 527 -30.13 3.81 -30.86
CA THR A 527 -28.97 3.74 -31.75
C THR A 527 -28.37 5.13 -31.99
N GLN A 528 -29.20 6.16 -32.11
CA GLN A 528 -28.75 7.54 -32.31
C GLN A 528 -27.93 8.05 -31.12
N HIS A 529 -28.37 7.77 -29.89
CA HIS A 529 -27.63 8.11 -28.68
C HIS A 529 -26.32 7.32 -28.58
N ARG A 530 -26.37 6.00 -28.78
CA ARG A 530 -25.19 5.12 -28.69
C ARG A 530 -24.16 5.34 -29.81
N MET A 531 -24.53 5.93 -30.95
CA MET A 531 -23.59 6.32 -31.99
C MET A 531 -22.79 7.58 -31.63
N LYS A 532 -23.25 8.36 -30.64
CA LYS A 532 -22.67 9.64 -30.22
C LYS A 532 -22.00 9.59 -28.85
N TYR A 533 -22.51 8.77 -27.92
CA TYR A 533 -22.08 8.77 -26.52
C TYR A 533 -21.53 7.42 -26.01
N SER A 534 -20.48 7.47 -25.20
CA SER A 534 -19.96 6.37 -24.37
C SER A 534 -20.52 6.43 -22.94
N HIS A 535 -20.55 5.31 -22.23
CA HIS A 535 -21.13 5.14 -20.90
C HIS A 535 -20.12 4.69 -19.83
N GLY A 536 -18.83 4.96 -20.05
CA GLY A 536 -17.75 4.77 -19.09
C GLY A 536 -16.65 3.84 -19.57
N GLU A 537 -16.75 3.38 -20.82
CA GLU A 537 -15.77 2.53 -21.48
C GLU A 537 -14.43 3.26 -21.60
N GLN A 538 -13.37 2.65 -21.09
CA GLN A 538 -12.02 3.23 -21.09
C GLN A 538 -11.32 2.96 -22.43
N VAL A 539 -11.67 3.71 -23.47
CA VAL A 539 -11.23 3.45 -24.86
C VAL A 539 -9.90 4.11 -25.26
N TYR A 540 -9.39 5.04 -24.46
CA TYR A 540 -8.17 5.79 -24.76
C TYR A 540 -6.91 4.96 -24.45
N GLY A 541 -5.99 4.83 -25.41
CA GLY A 541 -4.75 4.06 -25.26
C GLY A 541 -4.85 2.55 -25.56
N ILE A 542 -6.00 2.06 -26.04
CA ILE A 542 -6.18 0.64 -26.41
C ILE A 542 -5.53 0.31 -27.77
N SER A 543 -5.55 1.24 -28.74
CA SER A 543 -5.00 0.97 -30.07
C SER A 543 -3.48 0.75 -30.07
N SER A 544 -2.74 1.31 -29.11
CA SER A 544 -1.31 1.05 -28.89
C SER A 544 -1.03 -0.33 -28.26
N LEU A 545 -2.02 -0.94 -27.60
CA LEU A 545 -1.97 -2.32 -27.09
C LEU A 545 -2.38 -3.36 -28.14
N ILE A 546 -3.23 -2.99 -29.10
CA ILE A 546 -3.72 -3.90 -30.17
C ILE A 546 -2.79 -3.90 -31.39
N ALA A 547 -2.14 -2.76 -31.71
CA ALA A 547 -1.09 -2.72 -32.74
C ALA A 547 0.10 -3.63 -32.40
N SER A 548 0.37 -3.86 -31.11
CA SER A 548 1.40 -4.78 -30.62
C SER A 548 0.94 -6.25 -30.57
N GLN A 549 -0.36 -6.54 -30.67
CA GLN A 549 -0.89 -7.91 -30.75
C GLN A 549 -1.07 -8.37 -32.21
N ASN A 550 -1.48 -7.49 -33.11
CA ASN A 550 -1.71 -7.82 -34.53
C ASN A 550 -0.42 -7.90 -35.38
N ALA A 551 0.71 -7.41 -34.87
CA ALA A 551 2.03 -7.60 -35.50
C ALA A 551 2.63 -9.01 -35.27
N SER A 552 1.98 -9.86 -34.46
CA SER A 552 2.45 -11.22 -34.13
C SER A 552 2.01 -12.29 -35.13
N SER A 553 1.39 -11.90 -36.25
CA SER A 553 0.82 -12.82 -37.23
C SER A 553 1.21 -12.46 -38.65
N GLN A 554 2.49 -12.19 -38.89
CA GLN A 554 3.21 -12.54 -40.12
C GLN A 554 4.69 -12.13 -39.99
N GLN A 555 5.56 -13.08 -40.34
CA GLN A 555 7.01 -12.95 -40.57
C GLN A 555 7.96 -12.97 -39.36
N GLN A 556 8.56 -14.16 -39.23
CA GLN A 556 9.88 -14.45 -38.73
C GLN A 556 11.00 -13.47 -39.17
N GLN A 557 12.03 -13.45 -38.32
CA GLN A 557 13.46 -13.14 -38.52
C GLN A 557 13.96 -11.73 -38.17
N ASN A 558 14.76 -11.74 -37.09
CA ASN A 558 16.01 -11.01 -36.82
C ASN A 558 16.06 -9.48 -36.93
N ASP A 559 16.88 -8.92 -36.03
CA ASP A 559 17.32 -7.53 -35.92
C ASP A 559 16.32 -6.53 -35.31
N ASP A 560 16.33 -6.43 -33.97
CA ASP A 560 16.41 -5.13 -33.27
C ASP A 560 16.55 -5.34 -31.75
N ARG A 561 17.77 -5.18 -31.21
CA ARG A 561 18.05 -5.22 -29.75
C ARG A 561 18.53 -3.87 -29.19
N ASP A 562 18.39 -2.78 -29.93
CA ASP A 562 18.93 -1.47 -29.52
C ASP A 562 17.86 -0.43 -29.09
N SER A 563 16.58 -0.81 -28.95
CA SER A 563 15.50 0.15 -28.67
C SER A 563 14.85 0.05 -27.28
N GLN A 564 15.33 -0.81 -26.39
CA GLN A 564 14.75 -0.96 -25.04
C GLN A 564 15.37 0.04 -24.04
N ILE A 565 14.54 0.69 -23.23
CA ILE A 565 14.99 1.64 -22.19
C ILE A 565 15.62 0.84 -21.03
N PRO A 566 16.81 1.18 -20.51
CA PRO A 566 17.39 0.44 -19.39
C PRO A 566 16.46 0.44 -18.17
N CYS A 567 16.17 -0.75 -17.63
CA CYS A 567 15.42 -0.85 -16.40
C CYS A 567 16.20 -0.15 -15.29
N ARG A 568 15.60 0.83 -14.60
CA ARG A 568 16.24 1.56 -13.48
C ARG A 568 16.71 0.66 -12.34
N TRP A 569 16.21 -0.58 -12.26
CA TRP A 569 16.59 -1.58 -11.27
C TRP A 569 17.53 -2.67 -11.83
N GLY A 570 17.88 -2.62 -13.12
CA GLY A 570 18.83 -3.54 -13.78
C GLY A 570 18.56 -5.01 -13.46
N GLY A 571 19.61 -5.82 -13.25
CA GLY A 571 19.49 -7.23 -12.87
C GLY A 571 18.88 -7.51 -11.48
N LYS A 572 18.45 -6.48 -10.75
CA LYS A 572 17.76 -6.58 -9.45
C LYS A 572 16.26 -6.28 -9.55
N CYS A 573 15.72 -6.13 -10.75
CA CYS A 573 14.29 -5.90 -10.96
C CYS A 573 13.47 -7.17 -10.72
N TYR A 574 12.43 -7.07 -9.89
CA TYR A 574 11.51 -8.16 -9.53
C TYR A 574 10.21 -8.14 -10.34
N ASP A 575 10.06 -7.19 -11.28
CA ASP A 575 8.95 -7.18 -12.22
C ASP A 575 9.30 -8.10 -13.40
N PHE A 576 8.76 -9.32 -13.35
CA PHE A 576 8.99 -10.33 -14.39
C PHE A 576 7.86 -10.38 -15.42
N ASN A 577 6.93 -9.41 -15.39
CA ASN A 577 5.86 -9.31 -16.36
C ASN A 577 6.45 -9.21 -17.78
N SER A 578 5.87 -9.94 -18.73
CA SER A 578 6.24 -9.88 -20.13
C SER A 578 6.13 -8.46 -20.70
N GLN A 579 5.20 -7.65 -20.21
CA GLN A 579 5.05 -6.23 -20.57
C GLN A 579 6.21 -5.36 -20.07
N HIS A 580 6.75 -5.66 -18.89
CA HIS A 580 7.91 -4.95 -18.32
C HIS A 580 9.20 -5.32 -19.04
N ARG A 581 9.41 -6.61 -19.33
CA ARG A 581 10.57 -7.10 -20.10
C ARG A 581 10.54 -6.69 -21.58
N ALA A 582 9.36 -6.40 -22.14
CA ALA A 582 9.22 -5.84 -23.47
C ALA A 582 9.63 -4.36 -23.53
N LYS A 583 9.36 -3.61 -22.46
CA LYS A 583 9.60 -2.15 -22.38
C LYS A 583 10.98 -1.77 -21.82
N TYR A 584 11.54 -2.59 -20.92
CA TYR A 584 12.77 -2.28 -20.21
C TYR A 584 13.86 -3.34 -20.37
N ALA A 585 15.06 -2.91 -20.77
CA ALA A 585 16.23 -3.77 -20.92
C ALA A 585 16.82 -4.13 -19.56
N HIS A 586 17.14 -5.41 -19.37
CA HIS A 586 17.88 -5.91 -18.20
C HIS A 586 19.19 -6.53 -18.70
N PRO A 587 20.32 -6.33 -18.01
CA PRO A 587 21.55 -7.01 -18.38
C PRO A 587 21.32 -8.52 -18.29
N LYS A 588 21.50 -9.24 -19.40
CA LYS A 588 21.38 -10.71 -19.42
C LYS A 588 22.38 -11.31 -18.43
N SER A 589 21.88 -12.11 -17.48
CA SER A 589 22.61 -13.28 -17.04
C SER A 589 22.44 -14.32 -18.16
N ASP A 590 23.49 -14.53 -18.97
CA ASP A 590 23.43 -15.45 -20.10
C ASP A 590 23.15 -16.88 -19.64
N ASP A 591 22.15 -17.52 -20.26
CA ASP A 591 22.01 -18.97 -20.32
C ASP A 591 23.19 -19.55 -21.12
N ARG A 592 24.29 -19.87 -20.44
CA ARG A 592 25.14 -20.99 -20.83
C ARG A 592 24.72 -22.20 -20.01
N GLN A 593 24.31 -23.27 -20.70
CA GLN A 593 24.36 -24.59 -20.09
C GLN A 593 25.80 -24.85 -19.62
N GLN A 594 25.92 -25.09 -18.31
CA GLN A 594 26.92 -25.89 -17.61
C GLN A 594 28.39 -25.74 -18.04
N GLN A 595 29.10 -24.86 -17.33
CA GLN A 595 30.29 -25.22 -16.56
C GLN A 595 30.62 -24.06 -15.59
N GLU A 596 30.48 -24.31 -14.29
CA GLU A 596 30.83 -23.33 -13.27
C GLU A 596 32.35 -23.07 -13.23
N PRO A 597 32.82 -21.82 -13.21
CA PRO A 597 34.03 -21.48 -12.50
C PRO A 597 33.65 -21.32 -11.03
N ASN A 598 34.03 -22.33 -10.26
CA ASN A 598 33.65 -22.62 -8.89
C ASN A 598 34.20 -21.57 -7.88
N ASP A 599 33.67 -20.35 -7.90
CA ASP A 599 34.12 -19.27 -7.01
C ASP A 599 32.98 -18.30 -6.61
N HIS A 600 32.43 -18.49 -5.40
CA HIS A 600 31.29 -17.72 -4.86
C HIS A 600 31.65 -16.30 -4.38
N ARG A 601 32.85 -15.80 -4.69
CA ARG A 601 33.30 -14.46 -4.30
C ARG A 601 32.75 -13.39 -5.24
N ALA A 602 32.43 -12.22 -4.70
CA ALA A 602 31.88 -11.12 -5.50
C ALA A 602 32.90 -10.61 -6.52
N LEU A 603 32.49 -10.26 -7.74
CA LEU A 603 33.42 -9.69 -8.72
C LEU A 603 34.03 -8.39 -8.19
N CYS A 604 35.36 -8.30 -8.24
CA CYS A 604 36.01 -7.06 -7.86
C CYS A 604 35.64 -5.95 -8.84
N LYS A 605 35.25 -4.80 -8.31
CA LYS A 605 34.85 -3.63 -9.10
C LYS A 605 35.92 -3.10 -10.07
N TRP A 606 37.18 -3.52 -9.91
CA TRP A 606 38.29 -3.15 -10.80
C TRP A 606 38.71 -4.27 -11.77
N GLY A 607 38.06 -5.45 -11.71
CA GLY A 607 38.30 -6.58 -12.62
C GLY A 607 39.78 -6.98 -12.71
N THR A 608 40.22 -7.51 -13.85
CA THR A 608 41.64 -7.88 -14.10
C THR A 608 42.65 -6.76 -13.85
N LYS A 609 42.19 -5.51 -13.79
CA LYS A 609 42.99 -4.32 -13.55
C LYS A 609 43.07 -3.93 -12.07
N CYS A 610 42.55 -4.78 -11.18
CA CYS A 610 42.66 -4.58 -9.73
C CYS A 610 44.11 -4.74 -9.26
N TYR A 611 44.61 -3.70 -8.61
CA TYR A 611 45.97 -3.63 -8.06
C TYR A 611 46.05 -4.11 -6.59
N ASP A 612 44.92 -4.48 -5.97
CA ASP A 612 44.89 -5.04 -4.62
C ASP A 612 45.14 -6.56 -4.67
N SER A 613 46.40 -6.93 -4.45
CA SER A 613 46.84 -8.33 -4.43
C SER A 613 46.76 -8.97 -3.03
N THR A 614 46.19 -8.29 -2.03
CA THR A 614 46.16 -8.82 -0.65
C THR A 614 45.30 -10.08 -0.54
N SER A 615 45.74 -11.02 0.30
CA SER A 615 45.05 -12.30 0.50
C SER A 615 43.60 -12.12 0.99
N GLN A 616 43.35 -11.13 1.86
CA GLN A 616 41.99 -10.80 2.33
C GLN A 616 41.08 -10.24 1.22
N HIS A 617 41.65 -9.50 0.27
CA HIS A 617 40.90 -9.02 -0.89
C HIS A 617 40.59 -10.17 -1.84
N ARG A 618 41.58 -11.00 -2.18
CA ARG A 618 41.41 -12.15 -3.08
C ARG A 618 40.47 -13.21 -2.52
N THR A 619 40.35 -13.34 -1.19
CA THR A 619 39.39 -14.24 -0.53
C THR A 619 37.97 -13.72 -0.47
N LYS A 620 37.72 -12.44 -0.75
CA LYS A 620 36.37 -11.86 -0.82
C LYS A 620 35.93 -11.51 -2.23
N TYR A 621 36.89 -11.23 -3.13
CA TYR A 621 36.61 -10.73 -4.46
C TYR A 621 37.36 -11.48 -5.56
N TRP A 622 36.62 -11.81 -6.62
CA TRP A 622 37.08 -12.61 -7.75
C TRP A 622 37.47 -11.74 -8.95
N HIS A 623 38.47 -12.20 -9.72
CA HIS A 623 39.01 -11.53 -10.91
C HIS A 623 39.15 -12.56 -12.06
N PRO A 624 38.43 -12.40 -13.19
CA PRO A 624 38.47 -13.37 -14.29
C PRO A 624 39.70 -13.15 -15.19
N GLU A 625 40.55 -14.16 -15.38
CA GLU A 625 41.86 -14.08 -16.06
C GLU A 625 41.77 -13.70 -17.56
N SER A 626 42.70 -12.89 -18.08
CA SER A 626 42.78 -12.54 -19.52
C SER A 626 43.79 -13.42 -20.26
N GLN A 627 43.34 -14.14 -21.30
CA GLN A 627 44.24 -14.80 -22.25
C GLN A 627 44.79 -13.77 -23.25
N GLU A 628 46.06 -13.40 -23.09
CA GLU A 628 47.11 -13.45 -24.12
C GLU A 628 48.39 -12.74 -23.62
N GLY A 629 49.52 -13.46 -23.67
CA GLY A 629 50.87 -12.89 -23.75
C GLY A 629 51.65 -12.75 -22.44
N GLU A 630 52.43 -13.77 -22.09
CA GLU A 630 53.69 -13.58 -21.35
C GLU A 630 54.56 -12.56 -22.10
N GLN A 631 54.99 -11.48 -21.42
CA GLN A 631 56.29 -10.88 -21.65
C GLN A 631 56.76 -10.09 -20.42
N GLN A 632 58.00 -10.37 -20.04
CA GLN A 632 58.76 -9.84 -18.91
C GLN A 632 58.97 -8.31 -19.03
N GLY A 633 58.94 -7.59 -17.91
CA GLY A 633 59.38 -6.19 -17.85
C GLY A 633 59.18 -5.56 -16.47
N GLN A 634 60.29 -5.31 -15.78
CA GLN A 634 60.39 -4.71 -14.46
C GLN A 634 59.93 -3.24 -14.41
N ASP A 635 59.54 -2.81 -13.20
CA ASP A 635 59.43 -1.43 -12.72
C ASP A 635 58.66 -0.44 -13.61
N ASN A 636 57.37 -0.18 -13.33
CA ASN A 636 56.78 1.17 -13.50
C ASN A 636 55.31 1.37 -13.05
N HIS A 637 54.75 0.64 -12.08
CA HIS A 637 53.34 0.85 -11.67
C HIS A 637 53.17 1.16 -10.17
N ARG A 638 53.87 2.19 -9.66
CA ARG A 638 53.63 2.74 -8.31
C ARG A 638 52.74 3.98 -8.38
N MET A 639 51.69 4.03 -7.56
CA MET A 639 50.73 5.14 -7.55
C MET A 639 51.36 6.44 -7.01
N PRO A 640 51.12 7.62 -7.60
CA PRO A 640 51.71 8.86 -7.10
C PRO A 640 51.25 9.14 -5.67
N CYS A 641 52.21 9.37 -4.77
CA CYS A 641 51.92 9.69 -3.38
C CYS A 641 51.21 11.05 -3.32
N LYS A 642 50.04 11.09 -2.67
CA LYS A 642 49.25 12.33 -2.53
C LYS A 642 50.00 13.46 -1.79
N TRP A 643 51.08 13.14 -1.08
CA TRP A 643 51.93 14.12 -0.40
C TRP A 643 53.20 14.48 -1.17
N GLY A 644 53.40 13.95 -2.38
CA GLY A 644 54.52 14.28 -3.26
C GLY A 644 55.88 14.17 -2.56
N SER A 645 56.80 15.12 -2.81
CA SER A 645 58.12 15.17 -2.17
C SER A 645 58.08 15.49 -0.66
N GLN A 646 56.91 15.84 -0.11
CA GLN A 646 56.73 16.15 1.32
C GLN A 646 56.25 14.94 2.14
N CYS A 647 56.23 13.75 1.55
CA CYS A 647 55.78 12.55 2.25
C CYS A 647 56.77 12.16 3.37
N ARG A 648 56.30 12.19 4.62
CA ARG A 648 57.09 11.76 5.80
C ARG A 648 57.35 10.25 5.86
N MET A 649 56.65 9.47 5.04
CA MET A 649 56.83 8.02 4.91
C MET A 649 57.71 7.65 3.71
N ILE A 650 58.40 8.60 3.09
CA ILE A 650 59.28 8.34 1.94
C ILE A 650 60.45 7.40 2.26
N SER A 651 60.82 7.26 3.53
CA SER A 651 61.86 6.31 3.99
C SER A 651 61.31 4.92 4.34
N ASP A 652 59.99 4.75 4.43
CA ASP A 652 59.36 3.45 4.71
C ASP A 652 59.34 2.59 3.43
N VAL A 653 60.02 1.45 3.49
CA VAL A 653 60.17 0.50 2.37
C VAL A 653 58.82 -0.03 1.89
N ASN A 654 57.87 -0.26 2.79
CA ASN A 654 56.52 -0.72 2.45
C ASN A 654 55.68 0.39 1.82
N HIS A 655 55.95 1.64 2.18
CA HIS A 655 55.31 2.80 1.56
C HIS A 655 55.89 3.05 0.16
N ARG A 656 57.22 3.05 0.01
CA ARG A 656 57.91 3.27 -1.27
C ARG A 656 57.61 2.19 -2.29
N SER A 657 57.33 0.94 -1.88
CA SER A 657 56.97 -0.13 -2.82
C SER A 657 55.60 0.07 -3.46
N LYS A 658 54.71 0.81 -2.80
CA LYS A 658 53.33 1.08 -3.26
C LYS A 658 53.17 2.44 -3.93
N TYR A 659 53.92 3.45 -3.48
CA TYR A 659 53.74 4.84 -3.94
C TYR A 659 54.99 5.45 -4.57
N SER A 660 54.83 6.05 -5.76
CA SER A 660 55.86 6.84 -6.44
C SER A 660 55.91 8.25 -5.87
N HIS A 661 57.11 8.78 -5.73
CA HIS A 661 57.35 10.15 -5.27
C HIS A 661 58.18 10.84 -6.35
N PRO A 662 57.91 12.12 -6.67
CA PRO A 662 58.79 12.87 -7.58
C PRO A 662 60.19 12.91 -6.96
N SER A 663 61.17 12.37 -7.67
CA SER A 663 62.57 12.32 -7.27
C SER A 663 63.05 13.74 -6.96
N THR A 664 63.53 13.97 -5.74
CA THR A 664 64.20 15.21 -5.33
C THR A 664 65.63 15.24 -5.87
N GLU A 665 65.81 15.23 -7.19
CA GLU A 665 67.09 15.47 -7.84
C GLU A 665 66.89 16.25 -9.16
N GLN A 666 66.73 17.57 -9.02
CA GLN A 666 67.33 18.56 -9.91
C GLN A 666 67.80 19.73 -9.04
N LYS A 667 69.07 19.65 -8.63
CA LYS A 667 70.01 20.75 -8.86
C LYS A 667 71.08 20.24 -9.81
#